data_AF-A0A6S7G2H3-F1
#
_entry.id   AF-A0A6S7G2H3-F1
#
_cell.length_a   1.000
_cell.length_b   1.000
_cell.length_c   1.000
_cell.angle_alpha   90.00
_cell.angle_beta   90.00
_cell.angle_gamma   90.00
#
_symmetry.space_group_name_H-M   'P 1'
#
loop_
_entity.id
_entity.type
_entity.pdbx_description
1 polymer ?
#
loop_
_entity_poly.entity_id
_entity_poly.type
_entity_poly.pdbx_seq_one_letter_code
_entity_poly.pdbx_strand_id
1 'polypeptide(L)'
;QSLDTRYDTSTNSLDLSDFYHDKVLNENQIQGVLNKPWLLAMIVKLIKECCPQLQNLDLRKNRISTLDALKDLHEAAPSMSTLHLGENNLRHINELKKIKNLKELKSLVVDGNPLCDNYSNSQTGYVSEIRSVFPKLVSLGSFIPDELTKKLVLPFVKQYLAVYDSDNRQKLLDAYDDEAVFSMCVVDFKNRGNTSNLISVYRKHSRNMKFLHDTDRKLELLKSSRISVVAFLNDLPSTKHDLESLTVDVNFVQPTCMGFTVCGLFKEGSTEELRAFTRAFIAVPSQGNSIAIINDQLSIRSPTADQREFASKSAGFGNTAASPSLFPVSATPVSSPNPMATLSPQATPSLQVSSLTTPSPLAGLNAQQQQMVTQFATQSGMNFNYSFKALSENNWDYQKAAEVFKTLHTQGKIPPEAFAKMRLFCIAFNISVVSIIAVLPSSRGEDDLENVDDVPPWGYGKTNDQVYGVDAWKNISKMCSGLRQSPINIKHGRARKKRNRSKISVQFTLENGQVYGDLKNNGHSPVFTVNASRASAQLTNVPNHRKDIYILKKIYFRFGCTERAGSEHQFDGVPTPGEIHLVFYKDQYRTLDRAMSKTDGLVILAVLLGGDLNYNRGLTDITTHLSQIKESGDEVSLKKGVRLSYLVPELAENKLKYYTYKGSITTPPCYESVRWFVMKSPIAITKQQLQEFRLLEGSNGRMCDNFRQVQKLHRRFLSLYV
;
A
#
# COMPACT_ATOMS: atom_id res chain seq x y z
N GLN A 1 -26.64 -39.48 27.69
CA GLN A 1 -26.24 -38.85 28.97
C GLN A 1 -25.10 -37.85 28.81
N SER A 2 -23.84 -38.27 28.55
CA SER A 2 -22.72 -37.31 28.37
C SER A 2 -22.98 -36.29 27.25
N LEU A 3 -23.45 -36.76 26.08
CA LEU A 3 -23.84 -35.88 24.98
C LEU A 3 -24.98 -34.91 25.37
N ASP A 4 -25.97 -35.36 26.16
CA ASP A 4 -27.08 -34.50 26.61
C ASP A 4 -26.58 -33.38 27.53
N THR A 5 -25.62 -33.66 28.41
CA THR A 5 -25.04 -32.63 29.28
C THR A 5 -24.21 -31.58 28.54
N ARG A 6 -23.81 -31.89 27.30
CA ARG A 6 -22.99 -31.05 26.42
C ARG A 6 -23.76 -30.47 25.23
N TYR A 7 -25.04 -30.82 25.11
CA TYR A 7 -25.92 -30.32 24.07
C TYR A 7 -26.74 -29.14 24.60
N ASP A 8 -26.61 -28.00 23.95
CA ASP A 8 -27.42 -26.82 24.21
C ASP A 8 -28.54 -26.73 23.17
N THR A 9 -29.77 -26.95 23.64
CA THR A 9 -31.00 -26.90 22.82
C THR A 9 -31.32 -25.50 22.31
N SER A 10 -30.84 -24.44 22.98
CA SER A 10 -31.10 -23.05 22.59
C SER A 10 -30.26 -22.59 21.39
N THR A 11 -29.08 -23.19 21.22
CA THR A 11 -28.14 -22.92 20.12
C THR A 11 -28.05 -24.05 19.12
N ASN A 12 -28.69 -25.19 19.40
CA ASN A 12 -28.43 -26.45 18.71
C ASN A 12 -26.92 -26.70 18.59
N SER A 13 -26.20 -26.53 19.71
CA SER A 13 -24.75 -26.66 19.80
C SER A 13 -24.39 -27.89 20.61
N LEU A 14 -23.39 -28.64 20.14
CA LEU A 14 -22.82 -29.78 20.84
C LEU A 14 -21.34 -29.51 21.11
N ASP A 15 -20.99 -29.37 22.39
CA ASP A 15 -19.60 -29.12 22.82
C ASP A 15 -18.90 -30.43 23.24
N LEU A 16 -18.14 -31.00 22.32
CA LEU A 16 -17.29 -32.18 22.56
C LEU A 16 -15.83 -31.80 22.72
N SER A 17 -15.54 -30.56 23.13
CA SER A 17 -14.17 -30.15 23.43
C SER A 17 -13.58 -30.95 24.60
N ASP A 18 -12.32 -31.36 24.43
CA ASP A 18 -11.55 -32.13 25.42
C ASP A 18 -12.34 -33.31 26.01
N PHE A 19 -12.99 -34.08 25.14
CA PHE A 19 -13.95 -35.12 25.54
C PHE A 19 -13.31 -36.27 26.33
N TYR A 20 -11.98 -36.40 26.25
CA TYR A 20 -11.21 -37.33 27.07
C TYR A 20 -11.42 -37.09 28.57
N HIS A 21 -11.60 -35.83 28.98
CA HIS A 21 -11.79 -35.44 30.38
C HIS A 21 -13.28 -35.30 30.76
N ASP A 22 -14.19 -35.87 29.97
CA ASP A 22 -15.61 -35.78 30.27
C ASP A 22 -15.97 -36.42 31.62
N LYS A 23 -16.63 -35.64 32.49
CA LYS A 23 -16.96 -36.05 33.85
C LYS A 23 -17.91 -37.26 33.87
N VAL A 24 -18.95 -37.24 33.04
CA VAL A 24 -19.95 -38.32 32.99
C VAL A 24 -19.31 -39.61 32.47
N LEU A 25 -18.48 -39.54 31.43
CA LEU A 25 -17.77 -40.72 30.93
C LEU A 25 -16.78 -41.26 31.96
N ASN A 26 -16.00 -40.39 32.61
CA ASN A 26 -15.01 -40.79 33.61
C ASN A 26 -15.65 -41.43 34.85
N GLU A 27 -16.79 -40.90 35.33
CA GLU A 27 -17.57 -41.50 36.42
C GLU A 27 -18.09 -42.90 36.07
N ASN A 28 -18.32 -43.16 34.78
CA ASN A 28 -18.76 -44.46 34.26
C ASN A 28 -17.61 -45.33 33.73
N GLN A 29 -16.34 -44.94 33.98
CA GLN A 29 -15.13 -45.65 33.52
C GLN A 29 -15.02 -45.82 31.99
N ILE A 30 -15.63 -44.91 31.23
CA ILE A 30 -15.59 -44.89 29.76
C ILE A 30 -14.57 -43.83 29.31
N GLN A 31 -13.69 -44.18 28.36
CA GLN A 31 -12.71 -43.24 27.81
C GLN A 31 -13.27 -42.50 26.58
N GLY A 32 -13.42 -41.17 26.67
CA GLY A 32 -13.89 -40.29 25.59
C GLY A 32 -12.84 -39.98 24.51
N VAL A 33 -12.16 -41.00 23.97
CA VAL A 33 -11.00 -40.78 23.08
C VAL A 33 -11.45 -40.57 21.63
N LEU A 34 -11.79 -39.34 21.26
CA LEU A 34 -12.36 -39.02 19.93
C LEU A 34 -11.39 -39.15 18.76
N ASN A 35 -10.08 -39.37 18.99
CA ASN A 35 -9.16 -39.74 17.92
C ASN A 35 -9.39 -41.17 17.39
N LYS A 36 -10.20 -41.99 18.07
CA LYS A 36 -10.59 -43.33 17.62
C LYS A 36 -11.73 -43.21 16.60
N PRO A 37 -11.53 -43.61 15.33
CA PRO A 37 -12.53 -43.41 14.28
C PRO A 37 -13.90 -44.04 14.58
N TRP A 38 -13.93 -45.19 15.24
CA TRP A 38 -15.19 -45.88 15.57
C TRP A 38 -16.04 -45.08 16.57
N LEU A 39 -15.42 -44.42 17.56
CA LEU A 39 -16.12 -43.64 18.57
C LEU A 39 -16.67 -42.35 17.97
N LEU A 40 -15.86 -41.68 17.15
CA LEU A 40 -16.29 -40.48 16.44
C LEU A 40 -17.41 -40.80 15.42
N ALA A 41 -17.34 -41.94 14.72
CA ALA A 41 -18.41 -42.40 13.84
C ALA A 41 -19.69 -42.75 14.59
N MET A 42 -19.57 -43.34 15.78
CA MET A 42 -20.72 -43.59 16.67
C MET A 42 -21.38 -42.28 17.10
N ILE A 43 -20.61 -41.23 17.39
CA ILE A 43 -21.15 -39.90 17.69
C ILE A 43 -21.88 -39.32 16.48
N VAL A 44 -21.34 -39.43 15.27
CA VAL A 44 -22.05 -38.99 14.05
C VAL A 44 -23.37 -39.74 13.88
N LYS A 45 -23.40 -41.04 14.15
CA LYS A 45 -24.64 -41.84 14.16
C LYS A 45 -25.63 -41.33 15.20
N LEU A 46 -25.18 -41.04 16.42
CA LEU A 46 -26.03 -40.48 17.48
C LEU A 46 -26.55 -39.09 17.13
N ILE A 47 -25.75 -38.24 16.47
CA ILE A 47 -26.22 -36.94 15.97
C ILE A 47 -27.37 -37.13 14.97
N LYS A 48 -27.23 -38.08 14.04
CA LYS A 48 -28.26 -38.40 13.05
C LYS A 48 -29.57 -38.87 13.69
N GLU A 49 -29.49 -39.65 14.75
CA GLU A 49 -30.65 -40.25 15.42
C GLU A 49 -31.30 -39.30 16.45
N CYS A 50 -30.49 -38.51 17.16
CA CYS A 50 -30.96 -37.75 18.33
C CYS A 50 -31.07 -36.24 18.10
N CYS A 51 -30.24 -35.65 17.23
CA CYS A 51 -30.21 -34.20 17.02
C CYS A 51 -29.86 -33.79 15.58
N PRO A 52 -30.64 -34.19 14.56
CA PRO A 52 -30.39 -33.82 13.17
C PRO A 52 -30.46 -32.31 12.89
N GLN A 53 -31.06 -31.53 13.79
CA GLN A 53 -31.11 -30.07 13.76
C GLN A 53 -29.81 -29.38 14.24
N LEU A 54 -28.78 -30.14 14.60
CA LEU A 54 -27.50 -29.62 15.09
C LEU A 54 -26.94 -28.54 14.14
N GLN A 55 -26.59 -27.38 14.69
CA GLN A 55 -26.04 -26.25 13.96
C GLN A 55 -24.56 -26.03 14.26
N ASN A 56 -24.11 -26.29 15.49
CA ASN A 56 -22.75 -25.99 15.94
C ASN A 56 -22.13 -27.24 16.57
N LEU A 57 -20.92 -27.59 16.15
CA LEU A 57 -20.18 -28.72 16.70
C LEU A 57 -18.76 -28.29 17.08
N ASP A 58 -18.40 -28.46 18.36
CA ASP A 58 -17.04 -28.24 18.85
C ASP A 58 -16.32 -29.56 19.12
N LEU A 59 -15.19 -29.78 18.46
CA LEU A 59 -14.33 -30.96 18.54
C LEU A 59 -12.89 -30.59 18.92
N ARG A 60 -12.64 -29.41 19.51
CA ARG A 60 -11.28 -28.98 19.85
C ARG A 60 -10.62 -29.86 20.92
N LYS A 61 -9.28 -29.91 20.92
CA LYS A 61 -8.45 -30.62 21.92
C LYS A 61 -8.68 -32.14 22.00
N ASN A 62 -9.10 -32.76 20.91
CA ASN A 62 -9.39 -34.20 20.88
C ASN A 62 -8.32 -35.06 20.21
N ARG A 63 -7.18 -34.47 19.83
CA ARG A 63 -6.05 -35.14 19.16
C ARG A 63 -6.46 -35.88 17.87
N ILE A 64 -7.49 -35.40 17.19
CA ILE A 64 -7.99 -35.99 15.95
C ILE A 64 -6.95 -35.77 14.85
N SER A 65 -6.54 -36.84 14.18
CA SER A 65 -5.58 -36.78 13.07
C SER A 65 -6.20 -37.08 11.71
N THR A 66 -7.40 -37.66 11.67
CA THR A 66 -8.15 -37.97 10.44
C THR A 66 -9.62 -37.59 10.56
N LEU A 67 -10.21 -37.09 9.48
CA LEU A 67 -11.64 -36.72 9.42
C LEU A 67 -12.52 -37.75 8.71
N ASP A 68 -12.03 -38.97 8.45
CA ASP A 68 -12.80 -40.02 7.75
C ASP A 68 -14.13 -40.36 8.44
N ALA A 69 -14.16 -40.35 9.77
CA ALA A 69 -15.37 -40.61 10.55
C ALA A 69 -16.43 -39.50 10.44
N LEU A 70 -16.05 -38.30 9.97
CA LEU A 70 -16.95 -37.15 9.81
C LEU A 70 -17.46 -36.98 8.38
N LYS A 71 -17.06 -37.84 7.42
CA LYS A 71 -17.46 -37.71 6.01
C LYS A 71 -19.00 -37.64 5.81
N ASP A 72 -19.74 -38.38 6.64
CA ASP A 72 -21.20 -38.51 6.60
C ASP A 72 -21.90 -37.51 7.53
N LEU A 73 -21.16 -36.60 8.16
CA LEU A 73 -21.72 -35.58 9.07
C LEU A 73 -22.72 -34.66 8.36
N HIS A 74 -22.53 -34.42 7.06
CA HIS A 74 -23.47 -33.65 6.24
C HIS A 74 -24.85 -34.30 6.11
N GLU A 75 -24.94 -35.63 6.22
CA GLU A 75 -26.22 -36.35 6.28
C GLU A 75 -26.80 -36.37 7.70
N ALA A 76 -25.92 -36.49 8.70
CA ALA A 76 -26.32 -36.53 10.10
C ALA A 76 -26.85 -35.19 10.61
N ALA A 77 -26.25 -34.09 10.18
CA ALA A 77 -26.59 -32.72 10.57
C ALA A 77 -26.63 -31.79 9.33
N PRO A 78 -27.70 -31.87 8.50
CA PRO A 78 -27.80 -31.10 7.26
C PRO A 78 -27.87 -29.58 7.49
N SER A 79 -28.25 -29.13 8.69
CA SER A 79 -28.34 -27.71 9.07
C SER A 79 -27.07 -27.17 9.73
N MET A 80 -25.99 -27.95 9.75
CA MET A 80 -24.76 -27.57 10.44
C MET A 80 -24.10 -26.35 9.77
N SER A 81 -23.84 -25.32 10.58
CA SER A 81 -23.29 -24.03 10.16
C SER A 81 -21.91 -23.75 10.74
N THR A 82 -21.58 -24.30 11.92
CA THR A 82 -20.29 -24.08 12.60
C THR A 82 -19.61 -25.39 12.97
N LEU A 83 -18.31 -25.48 12.68
CA LEU A 83 -17.46 -26.62 13.05
C LEU A 83 -16.15 -26.12 13.65
N HIS A 84 -15.84 -26.53 14.88
CA HIS A 84 -14.59 -26.18 15.54
C HIS A 84 -13.67 -27.40 15.66
N LEU A 85 -12.57 -27.41 14.92
CA LEU A 85 -11.54 -28.45 14.85
C LEU A 85 -10.20 -28.00 15.43
N GLY A 86 -10.12 -26.85 16.10
CA GLY A 86 -8.87 -26.32 16.66
C GLY A 86 -8.17 -27.26 17.65
N GLU A 87 -6.87 -27.09 17.84
CA GLU A 87 -6.04 -27.84 18.79
C GLU A 87 -6.13 -29.37 18.62
N ASN A 88 -6.19 -29.84 17.38
CA ASN A 88 -6.12 -31.24 17.01
C ASN A 88 -4.77 -31.57 16.32
N ASN A 89 -4.63 -32.76 15.72
CA ASN A 89 -3.40 -33.20 15.08
C ASN A 89 -3.57 -33.36 13.56
N LEU A 90 -4.35 -32.48 12.93
CA LEU A 90 -4.54 -32.47 11.49
C LEU A 90 -3.30 -31.88 10.83
N ARG A 91 -2.56 -32.69 10.06
CA ARG A 91 -1.26 -32.30 9.46
C ARG A 91 -1.36 -31.77 8.04
N HIS A 92 -2.41 -32.15 7.32
CA HIS A 92 -2.58 -31.84 5.90
C HIS A 92 -3.99 -31.37 5.59
N ILE A 93 -4.10 -30.43 4.67
CA ILE A 93 -5.37 -29.88 4.18
C ILE A 93 -6.28 -30.93 3.51
N ASN A 94 -5.70 -32.03 3.03
CA ASN A 94 -6.45 -33.16 2.46
C ASN A 94 -7.44 -33.77 3.45
N GLU A 95 -7.22 -33.61 4.75
CA GLU A 95 -8.20 -34.03 5.76
C GLU A 95 -9.51 -33.23 5.64
N LEU A 96 -9.44 -31.92 5.39
CA LEU A 96 -10.63 -31.10 5.19
C LEU A 96 -11.40 -31.47 3.92
N LYS A 97 -10.72 -31.98 2.88
CA LYS A 97 -11.38 -32.45 1.65
C LYS A 97 -12.33 -33.62 1.88
N LYS A 98 -12.13 -34.40 2.95
CA LYS A 98 -13.01 -35.54 3.33
C LYS A 98 -14.39 -35.08 3.79
N ILE A 99 -14.48 -33.86 4.32
CA ILE A 99 -15.72 -33.26 4.82
C ILE A 99 -16.25 -32.13 3.93
N LYS A 100 -15.75 -32.02 2.68
CA LYS A 100 -16.17 -31.00 1.69
C LYS A 100 -17.68 -30.94 1.40
N ASN A 101 -18.41 -32.00 1.72
CA ASN A 101 -19.85 -32.10 1.48
C ASN A 101 -20.69 -31.27 2.47
N LEU A 102 -20.08 -30.68 3.49
CA LEU A 102 -20.70 -29.70 4.38
C LEU A 102 -20.89 -28.35 3.67
N LYS A 103 -21.77 -28.32 2.67
CA LYS A 103 -21.97 -27.19 1.78
C LYS A 103 -22.54 -25.94 2.46
N GLU A 104 -23.24 -26.12 3.58
CA GLU A 104 -23.85 -25.02 4.35
C GLU A 104 -22.96 -24.51 5.50
N LEU A 105 -21.73 -25.02 5.61
CA LEU A 105 -20.79 -24.59 6.63
C LEU A 105 -20.40 -23.10 6.44
N LYS A 106 -20.72 -22.29 7.44
CA LYS A 106 -20.44 -20.85 7.48
C LYS A 106 -19.22 -20.53 8.34
N SER A 107 -18.93 -21.30 9.38
CA SER A 107 -17.83 -21.05 10.31
C SER A 107 -16.99 -22.31 10.52
N LEU A 108 -15.67 -22.18 10.39
CA LEU A 108 -14.70 -23.25 10.57
C LEU A 108 -13.52 -22.73 11.38
N VAL A 109 -13.17 -23.43 12.45
CA VAL A 109 -11.95 -23.13 13.23
C VAL A 109 -11.01 -24.32 13.15
N VAL A 110 -9.78 -24.12 12.69
CA VAL A 110 -8.76 -25.19 12.61
C VAL A 110 -7.46 -24.78 13.30
N ASP A 111 -7.48 -23.69 14.07
CA ASP A 111 -6.31 -23.09 14.71
C ASP A 111 -5.62 -24.07 15.67
N GLY A 112 -4.28 -24.05 15.74
CA GLY A 112 -3.52 -24.96 16.60
C GLY A 112 -3.41 -26.39 16.07
N ASN A 113 -3.70 -26.63 14.79
CA ASN A 113 -3.36 -27.86 14.09
C ASN A 113 -2.04 -27.71 13.32
N PRO A 114 -1.21 -28.78 13.21
CA PRO A 114 0.06 -28.71 12.45
C PRO A 114 -0.08 -28.31 10.98
N LEU A 115 -1.27 -28.51 10.36
CA LEU A 115 -1.52 -28.05 8.99
C LEU A 115 -1.34 -26.55 8.83
N CYS A 116 -1.54 -25.75 9.89
CA CYS A 116 -1.40 -24.30 9.86
C CYS A 116 0.06 -23.88 9.63
N ASP A 117 1.02 -24.67 10.10
CA ASP A 117 2.46 -24.38 10.00
C ASP A 117 2.94 -24.40 8.53
N ASN A 118 2.30 -25.23 7.69
CA ASN A 118 2.58 -25.32 6.25
C ASN A 118 2.31 -24.00 5.50
N TYR A 119 1.56 -23.08 6.11
CA TYR A 119 1.18 -21.80 5.51
C TYR A 119 1.75 -20.58 6.26
N SER A 120 2.73 -20.79 7.14
CA SER A 120 3.42 -19.74 7.92
C SER A 120 3.96 -18.58 7.06
N ASN A 121 4.29 -18.84 5.78
CA ASN A 121 4.80 -17.83 4.83
C ASN A 121 3.75 -17.28 3.85
N SER A 122 2.49 -17.74 3.89
CA SER A 122 1.44 -17.31 2.94
C SER A 122 0.03 -17.47 3.51
N GLN A 123 -0.49 -16.40 4.12
CA GLN A 123 -1.89 -16.33 4.58
C GLN A 123 -2.89 -16.42 3.39
N THR A 124 -2.53 -15.88 2.23
CA THR A 124 -3.37 -15.94 1.02
C THR A 124 -3.52 -17.38 0.51
N GLY A 125 -2.46 -18.19 0.59
CA GLY A 125 -2.50 -19.62 0.27
C GLY A 125 -3.43 -20.39 1.21
N TYR A 126 -3.28 -20.20 2.52
CA TYR A 126 -4.10 -20.86 3.55
C TYR A 126 -5.61 -20.61 3.36
N VAL A 127 -5.99 -19.34 3.25
CA VAL A 127 -7.40 -18.94 3.10
C VAL A 127 -7.96 -19.38 1.75
N SER A 128 -7.19 -19.26 0.67
CA SER A 128 -7.59 -19.70 -0.66
C SER A 128 -7.86 -21.20 -0.70
N GLU A 129 -6.98 -22.00 -0.10
CA GLU A 129 -7.11 -23.46 -0.12
C GLU A 129 -8.28 -23.94 0.73
N ILE A 130 -8.49 -23.38 1.92
CA ILE A 130 -9.68 -23.70 2.74
C ILE A 130 -10.98 -23.27 2.03
N ARG A 131 -11.02 -22.08 1.42
CA ARG A 131 -12.20 -21.63 0.66
C ARG A 131 -12.44 -22.43 -0.62
N SER A 132 -11.41 -23.05 -1.20
CA SER A 132 -11.58 -23.99 -2.31
C SER A 132 -12.37 -25.24 -1.89
N VAL A 133 -12.25 -25.65 -0.63
CA VAL A 133 -12.99 -26.78 -0.05
C VAL A 133 -14.38 -26.33 0.44
N PHE A 134 -14.48 -25.17 1.09
CA PHE A 134 -15.72 -24.62 1.65
C PHE A 134 -16.03 -23.23 1.08
N PRO A 135 -16.67 -23.13 -0.10
CA PRO A 135 -16.87 -21.85 -0.77
C PRO A 135 -17.89 -20.92 -0.10
N LYS A 136 -18.78 -21.46 0.77
CA LYS A 136 -19.76 -20.68 1.53
C LYS A 136 -19.23 -20.19 2.89
N LEU A 137 -17.97 -20.46 3.21
CA LEU A 137 -17.39 -20.13 4.51
C LEU A 137 -17.30 -18.61 4.71
N VAL A 138 -17.98 -18.11 5.74
CA VAL A 138 -18.05 -16.70 6.15
C VAL A 138 -16.98 -16.37 7.19
N SER A 139 -16.72 -17.29 8.12
CA SER A 139 -15.75 -17.13 9.21
C SER A 139 -14.74 -18.27 9.21
N LEU A 140 -13.45 -17.92 9.22
CA LEU A 140 -12.34 -18.81 9.52
C LEU A 140 -11.73 -18.27 10.83
N GLY A 141 -11.33 -19.14 11.77
CA GLY A 141 -10.79 -18.74 13.09
C GLY A 141 -9.62 -17.74 13.07
N SER A 142 -9.03 -17.48 14.24
CA SER A 142 -7.90 -16.53 14.36
C SER A 142 -6.62 -17.12 13.79
N PHE A 143 -6.10 -16.58 12.68
CA PHE A 143 -4.82 -17.02 12.15
C PHE A 143 -3.65 -16.25 12.78
N ILE A 144 -2.82 -16.93 13.57
CA ILE A 144 -1.57 -16.37 14.12
C ILE A 144 -0.42 -17.34 13.81
N PRO A 145 0.65 -16.91 13.11
CA PRO A 145 1.63 -17.81 12.50
C PRO A 145 2.52 -18.55 13.51
N ASP A 146 2.74 -17.99 14.69
CA ASP A 146 3.62 -18.57 15.70
C ASP A 146 3.28 -18.11 17.13
N GLU A 147 3.76 -18.85 18.13
CA GLU A 147 3.50 -18.58 19.55
C GLU A 147 4.16 -17.29 20.08
N LEU A 148 5.27 -16.83 19.49
CA LEU A 148 5.91 -15.57 19.89
C LEU A 148 5.03 -14.38 19.45
N THR A 149 4.57 -14.40 18.19
CA THR A 149 3.64 -13.44 17.63
C THR A 149 2.32 -13.44 18.41
N LYS A 150 1.82 -14.61 18.80
CA LYS A 150 0.61 -14.74 19.63
C LYS A 150 0.76 -14.09 21.00
N LYS A 151 1.91 -14.32 21.68
CA LYS A 151 2.24 -13.69 22.97
C LYS A 151 2.46 -12.18 22.88
N LEU A 152 2.69 -11.65 21.68
CA LEU A 152 2.82 -10.22 21.44
C LEU A 152 1.47 -9.56 21.11
N VAL A 153 0.76 -10.10 20.11
CA VAL A 153 -0.44 -9.48 19.53
C VAL A 153 -1.67 -9.63 20.44
N LEU A 154 -1.90 -10.81 21.03
CA LEU A 154 -3.12 -11.01 21.83
C LEU A 154 -3.14 -10.15 23.11
N PRO A 155 -2.06 -10.06 23.91
CA PRO A 155 -2.03 -9.13 25.05
C PRO A 155 -2.16 -7.68 24.63
N PHE A 156 -1.49 -7.29 23.53
CA PHE A 156 -1.61 -5.94 22.97
C PHE A 156 -3.07 -5.60 22.63
N VAL A 157 -3.78 -6.46 21.89
CA VAL A 157 -5.17 -6.21 21.50
C VAL A 157 -6.08 -6.09 22.73
N LYS A 158 -5.91 -6.97 23.72
CA LYS A 158 -6.69 -6.92 24.97
C LYS A 158 -6.44 -5.62 25.74
N GLN A 159 -5.18 -5.23 25.91
CA GLN A 159 -4.82 -3.99 26.60
C GLN A 159 -5.29 -2.76 25.84
N TYR A 160 -5.11 -2.75 24.52
CA TYR A 160 -5.57 -1.69 23.64
C TYR A 160 -7.07 -1.48 23.77
N LEU A 161 -7.88 -2.54 23.69
CA LEU A 161 -9.33 -2.45 23.82
C LEU A 161 -9.77 -2.08 25.23
N ALA A 162 -9.08 -2.55 26.28
CA ALA A 162 -9.36 -2.13 27.66
C ALA A 162 -9.17 -0.63 27.86
N VAL A 163 -8.13 -0.03 27.27
CA VAL A 163 -7.94 1.43 27.27
C VAL A 163 -8.96 2.11 26.37
N TYR A 164 -9.27 1.53 25.20
CA TYR A 164 -10.24 2.08 24.26
C TYR A 164 -11.66 2.16 24.83
N ASP A 165 -12.04 1.21 25.67
CA ASP A 165 -13.35 1.14 26.35
C ASP A 165 -13.38 1.87 27.69
N SER A 166 -12.26 2.43 28.13
CA SER A 166 -12.22 3.29 29.31
C SER A 166 -12.79 4.67 29.03
N ASP A 167 -13.11 5.41 30.09
CA ASP A 167 -13.62 6.79 29.98
C ASP A 167 -12.61 7.78 29.36
N ASN A 168 -11.32 7.41 29.28
CA ASN A 168 -10.28 8.25 28.74
C ASN A 168 -9.29 7.46 27.87
N ARG A 169 -9.36 7.68 26.56
CA ARG A 169 -8.49 7.00 25.58
C ARG A 169 -7.12 7.67 25.43
N GLN A 170 -6.76 8.69 26.23
CA GLN A 170 -5.46 9.37 26.14
C GLN A 170 -4.26 8.43 26.32
N LYS A 171 -4.40 7.37 27.13
CA LYS A 171 -3.34 6.35 27.28
C LYS A 171 -3.03 5.60 25.99
N LEU A 172 -3.88 5.69 24.95
CA LEU A 172 -3.56 5.17 23.63
C LEU A 172 -2.39 5.92 22.97
N LEU A 173 -2.01 7.12 23.43
CA LEU A 173 -0.82 7.83 22.93
C LEU A 173 0.45 6.99 23.02
N ASP A 174 0.52 6.08 23.99
CA ASP A 174 1.65 5.17 24.18
C ASP A 174 1.64 3.98 23.19
N ALA A 175 0.48 3.69 22.59
CA ALA A 175 0.32 2.62 21.61
C ALA A 175 0.58 3.08 20.16
N TYR A 176 0.63 4.39 19.89
CA TYR A 176 0.82 4.95 18.54
C TYR A 176 2.19 5.59 18.38
N ASP A 177 2.81 5.37 17.22
CA ASP A 177 4.01 6.10 16.79
C ASP A 177 3.68 7.58 16.49
N ASP A 178 4.68 8.47 16.61
CA ASP A 178 4.53 9.91 16.39
C ASP A 178 3.90 10.25 15.03
N GLU A 179 4.22 9.50 13.97
CA GLU A 179 3.71 9.70 12.61
C GLU A 179 2.53 8.78 12.26
N ALA A 180 1.91 8.13 13.24
CA ALA A 180 0.84 7.18 13.00
C ALA A 180 -0.33 7.80 12.22
N VAL A 181 -0.87 7.02 11.29
CA VAL A 181 -2.05 7.41 10.50
C VAL A 181 -3.29 6.60 10.88
N PHE A 182 -4.44 7.26 10.93
CA PHE A 182 -5.73 6.63 11.21
C PHE A 182 -6.78 7.00 10.17
N SER A 183 -7.60 6.03 9.76
CA SER A 183 -8.85 6.32 9.05
C SER A 183 -9.98 5.37 9.44
N MET A 184 -11.21 5.86 9.29
CA MET A 184 -12.43 5.09 9.56
C MET A 184 -13.28 4.94 8.29
N CYS A 185 -13.95 3.80 8.14
CA CYS A 185 -14.97 3.57 7.12
C CYS A 185 -16.23 2.98 7.74
N VAL A 186 -17.39 3.37 7.22
CA VAL A 186 -18.68 2.74 7.54
C VAL A 186 -19.15 1.93 6.34
N VAL A 187 -19.50 0.67 6.57
CA VAL A 187 -19.97 -0.27 5.55
C VAL A 187 -21.45 -0.57 5.79
N ASP A 188 -22.30 -0.06 4.90
CA ASP A 188 -23.75 -0.26 4.94
C ASP A 188 -24.17 -1.11 3.73
N PHE A 189 -24.73 -2.30 3.99
CA PHE A 189 -25.06 -3.29 2.97
C PHE A 189 -26.52 -3.23 2.50
N LYS A 190 -27.36 -2.32 3.03
CA LYS A 190 -28.78 -2.25 2.66
C LYS A 190 -29.17 -1.01 1.86
N ASN A 191 -30.01 -1.28 0.85
CA ASN A 191 -30.59 -0.36 -0.10
C ASN A 191 -31.30 0.83 0.55
N ARG A 192 -31.37 1.92 -0.21
CA ARG A 192 -32.22 3.10 -0.02
C ARG A 192 -33.62 2.74 0.50
N GLY A 193 -33.87 2.91 1.79
CA GLY A 193 -35.19 2.74 2.38
C GLY A 193 -35.13 2.63 3.90
N ASN A 194 -35.50 3.72 4.58
CA ASN A 194 -35.72 3.87 6.03
C ASN A 194 -35.38 2.67 6.92
N THR A 195 -34.22 2.70 7.59
CA THR A 195 -34.07 2.20 8.96
C THR A 195 -32.85 2.82 9.66
N SER A 196 -33.18 3.66 10.64
CA SER A 196 -32.38 4.27 11.71
C SER A 196 -31.35 5.35 11.35
N ASN A 197 -31.59 6.54 11.90
CA ASN A 197 -30.69 7.69 11.98
C ASN A 197 -29.43 7.45 12.84
N LEU A 198 -29.09 6.20 13.19
CA LEU A 198 -28.13 5.86 14.25
C LEU A 198 -26.68 5.64 13.76
N ILE A 199 -26.47 5.21 12.51
CA ILE A 199 -25.13 5.17 11.88
C ILE A 199 -24.58 6.60 11.59
N SER A 200 -25.39 7.65 11.79
CA SER A 200 -25.07 9.03 11.41
C SER A 200 -23.77 9.55 12.04
N VAL A 201 -23.48 9.22 13.31
CA VAL A 201 -22.34 9.74 14.06
C VAL A 201 -21.01 9.30 13.45
N TYR A 202 -20.91 8.05 13.01
CA TYR A 202 -19.72 7.54 12.31
C TYR A 202 -19.72 7.90 10.83
N ARG A 203 -20.91 8.00 10.21
CA ARG A 203 -21.04 8.28 8.76
C ARG A 203 -20.41 9.61 8.36
N LYS A 204 -20.48 10.66 9.20
CA LYS A 204 -19.79 11.94 8.96
C LYS A 204 -18.27 11.79 8.86
N HIS A 205 -17.70 10.76 9.49
CA HIS A 205 -16.26 10.48 9.50
C HIS A 205 -15.86 9.33 8.55
N SER A 206 -16.82 8.77 7.80
CA SER A 206 -16.59 7.63 6.91
C SER A 206 -15.75 8.03 5.68
N ARG A 207 -14.54 7.47 5.59
CA ARG A 207 -13.61 7.62 4.46
C ARG A 207 -13.76 6.45 3.48
N ASN A 208 -14.96 6.26 2.95
CA ASN A 208 -15.20 5.25 1.92
C ASN A 208 -14.79 5.76 0.54
N MET A 209 -13.61 5.36 0.05
CA MET A 209 -13.02 5.86 -1.19
C MET A 209 -13.83 5.57 -2.47
N LYS A 210 -14.77 4.62 -2.41
CA LYS A 210 -15.70 4.29 -3.51
C LYS A 210 -16.77 5.36 -3.69
N PHE A 211 -17.29 5.90 -2.58
CA PHE A 211 -18.41 6.86 -2.58
C PHE A 211 -17.96 8.30 -2.29
N LEU A 212 -16.83 8.46 -1.62
CA LEU A 212 -16.23 9.75 -1.35
C LEU A 212 -15.44 10.18 -2.59
N HIS A 213 -15.88 11.25 -3.25
CA HIS A 213 -15.22 11.77 -4.46
C HIS A 213 -14.44 13.07 -4.21
N ASP A 214 -14.82 13.82 -3.17
CA ASP A 214 -14.13 15.02 -2.73
C ASP A 214 -12.73 14.69 -2.19
N THR A 215 -11.71 15.38 -2.68
CA THR A 215 -10.30 15.12 -2.34
C THR A 215 -9.89 15.82 -1.04
N ASP A 216 -10.41 17.00 -0.78
CA ASP A 216 -10.13 17.73 0.47
C ASP A 216 -10.77 16.99 1.64
N ARG A 217 -12.01 16.50 1.46
CA ARG A 217 -12.66 15.65 2.45
C ARG A 217 -11.93 14.33 2.69
N LYS A 218 -11.32 13.73 1.66
CA LYS A 218 -10.49 12.52 1.82
C LYS A 218 -9.25 12.74 2.68
N LEU A 219 -8.64 13.91 2.59
CA LEU A 219 -7.48 14.28 3.38
C LEU A 219 -7.90 14.64 4.80
N GLU A 220 -8.98 15.41 4.98
CA GLU A 220 -9.52 15.78 6.30
C GLU A 220 -9.94 14.57 7.15
N LEU A 221 -10.47 13.53 6.50
CA LEU A 221 -10.89 12.29 7.14
C LEU A 221 -9.73 11.33 7.47
N LEU A 222 -8.50 11.64 7.03
CA LEU A 222 -7.29 10.91 7.42
C LEU A 222 -6.63 11.67 8.59
N LYS A 223 -6.40 10.99 9.72
CA LYS A 223 -5.67 11.57 10.85
C LYS A 223 -4.20 11.20 10.71
N SER A 224 -3.31 12.16 10.94
CA SER A 224 -1.88 12.04 10.72
C SER A 224 -1.13 12.63 11.91
N SER A 225 -0.54 11.75 12.72
CA SER A 225 0.11 11.90 14.03
C SER A 225 -0.65 11.25 15.17
N ARG A 226 0.06 10.64 16.14
CA ARG A 226 -0.57 10.05 17.34
C ARG A 226 -1.50 11.00 18.09
N ILE A 227 -1.16 12.29 18.16
CA ILE A 227 -2.00 13.30 18.83
C ILE A 227 -3.33 13.46 18.09
N SER A 228 -3.29 13.63 16.77
CA SER A 228 -4.51 13.77 15.95
C SER A 228 -5.37 12.50 15.94
N VAL A 229 -4.72 11.33 16.00
CA VAL A 229 -5.39 10.02 16.04
C VAL A 229 -6.12 9.88 17.37
N VAL A 230 -5.44 10.03 18.50
CA VAL A 230 -6.03 9.82 19.83
C VAL A 230 -7.05 10.90 20.16
N ALA A 231 -6.84 12.15 19.74
CA ALA A 231 -7.87 13.20 19.85
C ALA A 231 -9.14 12.79 19.11
N PHE A 232 -9.03 12.33 17.87
CA PHE A 232 -10.18 11.85 17.11
C PHE A 232 -10.84 10.61 17.75
N LEU A 233 -10.05 9.67 18.27
CA LEU A 233 -10.59 8.51 18.96
C LEU A 233 -11.33 8.91 20.24
N ASN A 234 -10.86 9.90 20.99
CA ASN A 234 -11.58 10.44 22.15
C ASN A 234 -12.93 11.07 21.78
N ASP A 235 -13.04 11.67 20.59
CA ASP A 235 -14.29 12.26 20.09
C ASP A 235 -15.34 11.23 19.64
N LEU A 236 -14.96 9.95 19.48
CA LEU A 236 -15.90 8.88 19.14
C LEU A 236 -16.73 8.46 20.35
N PRO A 237 -17.97 7.97 20.16
CA PRO A 237 -18.79 7.45 21.26
C PRO A 237 -18.04 6.43 22.13
N SER A 238 -18.37 6.37 23.41
CA SER A 238 -17.85 5.33 24.31
C SER A 238 -18.29 3.96 23.79
N THR A 239 -17.45 2.95 24.03
CA THR A 239 -17.67 1.58 23.53
C THR A 239 -17.44 0.58 24.64
N LYS A 240 -18.01 -0.61 24.45
CA LYS A 240 -17.71 -1.81 25.22
C LYS A 240 -17.58 -2.97 24.25
N HIS A 241 -16.39 -3.52 24.08
CA HIS A 241 -16.12 -4.64 23.17
C HIS A 241 -16.39 -5.98 23.86
N ASP A 242 -16.93 -6.93 23.12
CA ASP A 242 -17.05 -8.31 23.58
C ASP A 242 -15.80 -9.10 23.18
N LEU A 243 -14.98 -9.41 24.19
CA LEU A 243 -13.72 -10.12 24.02
C LEU A 243 -13.91 -11.55 23.51
N GLU A 244 -15.06 -12.19 23.75
CA GLU A 244 -15.37 -13.54 23.28
C GLU A 244 -15.69 -13.57 21.78
N SER A 245 -16.17 -12.44 21.25
CA SER A 245 -16.45 -12.27 19.82
C SER A 245 -15.21 -11.97 18.97
N LEU A 246 -14.05 -11.74 19.59
CA LEU A 246 -12.86 -11.27 18.90
C LEU A 246 -12.18 -12.37 18.08
N THR A 247 -11.88 -12.06 16.82
CA THR A 247 -10.94 -12.84 16.00
C THR A 247 -9.75 -11.97 15.62
N VAL A 248 -8.56 -12.57 15.61
CA VAL A 248 -7.30 -11.88 15.27
C VAL A 248 -6.57 -12.64 14.19
N ASP A 249 -6.37 -11.99 13.06
CA ASP A 249 -5.67 -12.52 11.90
C ASP A 249 -4.38 -11.74 11.67
N VAL A 250 -3.22 -12.37 11.88
CA VAL A 250 -1.92 -11.79 11.54
C VAL A 250 -1.70 -11.95 10.04
N ASN A 251 -1.68 -10.82 9.35
CA ASN A 251 -1.62 -10.76 7.89
C ASN A 251 -0.21 -11.00 7.34
N PHE A 252 0.80 -10.45 8.01
CA PHE A 252 2.21 -10.65 7.69
C PHE A 252 3.06 -10.28 8.90
N VAL A 253 4.24 -10.89 9.00
CA VAL A 253 5.28 -10.56 9.99
C VAL A 253 6.60 -10.36 9.25
N GLN A 254 7.24 -9.21 9.47
CA GLN A 254 8.58 -8.88 8.97
C GLN A 254 9.44 -8.36 10.12
N PRO A 255 10.78 -8.37 10.00
CA PRO A 255 11.66 -7.83 11.03
C PRO A 255 11.44 -6.35 11.36
N THR A 256 10.85 -5.59 10.42
CA THR A 256 10.64 -4.14 10.53
C THR A 256 9.20 -3.76 10.86
N CYS A 257 8.22 -4.62 10.59
CA CYS A 257 6.81 -4.38 10.91
C CYS A 257 5.97 -5.67 10.84
N MET A 258 4.77 -5.62 11.40
CA MET A 258 3.77 -6.66 11.27
C MET A 258 2.40 -6.03 11.00
N GLY A 259 1.57 -6.74 10.25
CA GLY A 259 0.18 -6.38 10.00
C GLY A 259 -0.75 -7.40 10.62
N PHE A 260 -1.79 -6.95 11.32
CA PHE A 260 -2.82 -7.84 11.85
C PHE A 260 -4.19 -7.17 11.84
N THR A 261 -5.23 -7.98 11.71
CA THR A 261 -6.63 -7.56 11.62
C THR A 261 -7.41 -8.14 12.80
N VAL A 262 -8.16 -7.29 13.47
CA VAL A 262 -9.05 -7.66 14.58
C VAL A 262 -10.48 -7.49 14.12
N CYS A 263 -11.30 -8.54 14.22
CA CYS A 263 -12.74 -8.44 14.01
C CYS A 263 -13.47 -8.74 15.32
N GLY A 264 -14.69 -8.22 15.46
CA GLY A 264 -15.54 -8.57 16.60
C GLY A 264 -16.77 -7.69 16.70
N LEU A 265 -17.37 -7.69 17.89
CA LEU A 265 -18.57 -6.96 18.25
C LEU A 265 -18.31 -5.98 19.39
N PHE A 266 -19.03 -4.87 19.38
CA PHE A 266 -19.02 -3.91 20.48
C PHE A 266 -20.41 -3.28 20.65
N LYS A 267 -20.69 -2.78 21.84
CA LYS A 267 -21.84 -1.92 22.14
C LYS A 267 -21.38 -0.48 22.31
N GLU A 268 -22.21 0.46 21.85
CA GLU A 268 -22.00 1.88 22.09
C GLU A 268 -22.53 2.26 23.48
N GLY A 269 -21.69 2.82 24.36
CA GLY A 269 -22.03 3.00 25.78
C GLY A 269 -23.22 3.91 26.07
N SER A 270 -23.58 4.82 25.15
CA SER A 270 -24.75 5.72 25.32
C SER A 270 -26.07 5.14 24.80
N THR A 271 -26.01 4.20 23.86
CA THR A 271 -27.20 3.67 23.15
C THR A 271 -27.40 2.18 23.36
N GLU A 272 -26.42 1.49 23.93
CA GLU A 272 -26.31 0.03 24.03
C GLU A 272 -26.50 -0.68 22.68
N GLU A 273 -26.35 0.05 21.56
CA GLU A 273 -26.58 -0.49 20.24
C GLU A 273 -25.41 -1.38 19.81
N LEU A 274 -25.73 -2.61 19.38
CA LEU A 274 -24.74 -3.57 18.94
C LEU A 274 -24.20 -3.23 17.55
N ARG A 275 -22.88 -3.18 17.43
CA ARG A 275 -22.12 -2.95 16.20
C ARG A 275 -21.14 -4.07 15.97
N ALA A 276 -20.81 -4.31 14.70
CA ALA A 276 -19.70 -5.17 14.31
C ALA A 276 -18.57 -4.31 13.73
N PHE A 277 -17.33 -4.71 13.99
CA PHE A 277 -16.16 -4.00 13.49
C PHE A 277 -15.11 -4.93 12.87
N THR A 278 -14.27 -4.31 12.05
CA THR A 278 -13.01 -4.87 11.57
C THR A 278 -11.97 -3.77 11.66
N ARG A 279 -10.87 -4.01 12.36
CA ARG A 279 -9.80 -3.04 12.59
C ARG A 279 -8.47 -3.62 12.15
N ALA A 280 -7.83 -3.00 11.17
CA ALA A 280 -6.54 -3.42 10.67
C ALA A 280 -5.44 -2.52 11.22
N PHE A 281 -4.45 -3.14 11.85
CA PHE A 281 -3.27 -2.47 12.40
C PHE A 281 -2.03 -2.86 11.61
N ILE A 282 -1.15 -1.89 11.40
CA ILE A 282 0.25 -2.15 11.08
C ILE A 282 1.08 -1.53 12.19
N ALA A 283 1.93 -2.35 12.78
CA ALA A 283 2.74 -1.98 13.92
C ALA A 283 4.21 -2.31 13.68
N VAL A 284 5.09 -1.54 14.31
CA VAL A 284 6.54 -1.74 14.31
C VAL A 284 6.99 -2.23 15.68
N PRO A 285 8.05 -3.05 15.77
CA PRO A 285 8.65 -3.40 17.06
C PRO A 285 9.09 -2.14 17.81
N SER A 286 8.77 -2.09 19.09
CA SER A 286 9.18 -1.03 20.03
C SER A 286 10.01 -1.63 21.18
N GLN A 287 10.57 -0.78 22.05
CA GLN A 287 11.41 -1.21 23.16
C GLN A 287 10.67 -2.18 24.09
N GLY A 288 11.39 -3.17 24.65
CA GLY A 288 10.83 -4.09 25.65
C GLY A 288 9.84 -5.14 25.12
N ASN A 289 10.02 -5.63 23.88
CA ASN A 289 9.13 -6.62 23.26
C ASN A 289 7.67 -6.12 23.14
N SER A 290 7.52 -4.83 22.85
CA SER A 290 6.23 -4.17 22.62
C SER A 290 6.09 -3.77 21.14
N ILE A 291 4.91 -3.28 20.76
CA ILE A 291 4.66 -2.79 19.39
C ILE A 291 4.07 -1.38 19.41
N ALA A 292 4.40 -0.58 18.40
CA ALA A 292 3.84 0.75 18.18
C ALA A 292 3.08 0.80 16.85
N ILE A 293 1.85 1.28 16.87
CA ILE A 293 0.98 1.37 15.69
C ILE A 293 1.46 2.52 14.79
N ILE A 294 1.68 2.23 13.52
CA ILE A 294 2.00 3.23 12.48
C ILE A 294 0.84 3.46 11.51
N ASN A 295 -0.07 2.50 11.36
CA ASN A 295 -1.29 2.66 10.58
C ASN A 295 -2.46 1.89 11.22
N ASP A 296 -3.60 2.55 11.32
CA ASP A 296 -4.83 2.00 11.89
C ASP A 296 -6.04 2.31 11.00
N GLN A 297 -6.76 1.26 10.61
CA GLN A 297 -7.97 1.38 9.80
C GLN A 297 -9.13 0.70 10.50
N LEU A 298 -10.16 1.47 10.85
CA LEU A 298 -11.36 0.98 11.52
C LEU A 298 -12.55 0.95 10.56
N SER A 299 -13.16 -0.22 10.37
CA SER A 299 -14.40 -0.39 9.62
C SER A 299 -15.54 -0.78 10.55
N ILE A 300 -16.63 -0.01 10.56
CA ILE A 300 -17.84 -0.27 11.36
C ILE A 300 -19.00 -0.67 10.43
N ARG A 301 -19.77 -1.67 10.85
CA ARG A 301 -20.95 -2.16 10.14
C ARG A 301 -22.05 -2.60 11.09
N SER A 302 -23.25 -2.78 10.54
CA SER A 302 -24.33 -3.45 11.25
C SER A 302 -24.00 -4.94 11.45
N PRO A 303 -24.25 -5.51 12.64
CA PRO A 303 -24.03 -6.93 12.89
C PRO A 303 -25.02 -7.77 12.08
N THR A 304 -24.56 -8.94 11.61
CA THR A 304 -25.40 -9.94 10.93
C THR A 304 -26.41 -10.56 11.91
N ALA A 305 -27.41 -11.30 11.40
CA ALA A 305 -28.36 -12.02 12.25
C ALA A 305 -27.64 -12.99 13.20
N ASP A 306 -26.75 -13.81 12.65
CA ASP A 306 -25.93 -14.77 13.39
C ASP A 306 -25.07 -14.09 14.48
N GLN A 307 -24.50 -12.90 14.19
CA GLN A 307 -23.73 -12.12 15.16
C GLN A 307 -24.58 -11.52 16.28
N ARG A 308 -25.83 -11.12 15.98
CA ARG A 308 -26.77 -10.64 17.00
C ARG A 308 -27.19 -11.78 17.92
N GLU A 309 -27.42 -12.96 17.35
CA GLU A 309 -27.73 -14.16 18.12
C GLU A 309 -26.56 -14.56 19.03
N PHE A 310 -25.33 -14.56 18.50
CA PHE A 310 -24.12 -14.78 19.30
C PHE A 310 -24.01 -13.78 20.46
N ALA A 311 -24.17 -12.48 20.20
CA ALA A 311 -24.09 -11.45 21.24
C ALA A 311 -25.20 -11.56 22.30
N SER A 312 -26.37 -12.11 21.94
CA SER A 312 -27.45 -12.37 22.89
C SER A 312 -27.16 -13.51 23.86
N LYS A 313 -26.20 -14.37 23.52
CA LYS A 313 -25.81 -15.57 24.26
C LYS A 313 -24.43 -15.43 24.93
N SER A 314 -23.60 -14.49 24.46
CA SER A 314 -22.28 -14.17 25.00
C SER A 314 -22.37 -13.53 26.39
N ALA A 315 -21.54 -14.01 27.32
CA ALA A 315 -21.40 -13.44 28.66
C ALA A 315 -20.63 -12.10 28.65
N GLY A 316 -19.96 -11.76 27.54
CA GLY A 316 -19.14 -10.56 27.38
C GLY A 316 -19.87 -9.22 27.58
N PHE A 317 -21.21 -9.23 27.55
CA PHE A 317 -22.02 -8.02 27.72
C PHE A 317 -22.80 -7.92 29.06
N GLY A 318 -22.71 -8.88 29.99
CA GLY A 318 -23.40 -8.76 31.29
C GLY A 318 -23.06 -9.78 32.38
N ASN A 319 -22.33 -9.34 33.42
CA ASN A 319 -22.82 -9.24 34.80
C ASN A 319 -21.88 -8.38 35.67
N THR A 320 -22.46 -7.53 36.51
CA THR A 320 -21.80 -6.63 37.46
C THR A 320 -21.19 -7.39 38.64
N ALA A 321 -19.88 -7.20 38.89
CA ALA A 321 -19.25 -6.98 40.20
C ALA A 321 -17.72 -7.29 40.18
N ALA A 322 -16.99 -6.53 41.00
CA ALA A 322 -15.58 -6.68 41.39
C ALA A 322 -14.51 -6.15 40.42
N SER A 323 -14.04 -4.93 40.72
CA SER A 323 -12.70 -4.46 40.37
C SER A 323 -11.63 -5.37 41.01
N PRO A 324 -10.59 -5.77 40.26
CA PRO A 324 -9.30 -6.06 40.84
C PRO A 324 -8.34 -4.93 40.51
N SER A 325 -7.96 -4.18 41.55
CA SER A 325 -6.67 -3.48 41.59
C SER A 325 -5.54 -4.47 41.27
N LEU A 326 -4.56 -4.08 40.45
CA LEU A 326 -3.17 -4.56 40.52
C LEU A 326 -2.29 -3.79 39.51
N PHE A 327 -1.56 -2.79 40.02
CA PHE A 327 -0.20 -2.50 39.57
C PHE A 327 0.71 -2.80 40.77
N PRO A 328 1.87 -3.43 40.57
CA PRO A 328 3.08 -3.04 41.26
C PRO A 328 3.75 -1.94 40.42
N VAL A 329 3.89 -0.79 41.04
CA VAL A 329 4.68 0.34 40.57
C VAL A 329 6.16 -0.01 40.66
N SER A 330 6.95 0.36 39.66
CA SER A 330 8.36 0.65 39.84
C SER A 330 8.68 1.95 39.12
N ALA A 331 8.55 3.04 39.88
CA ALA A 331 9.05 4.35 39.55
C ALA A 331 10.20 4.65 40.53
N THR A 332 11.35 5.06 40.01
CA THR A 332 12.32 5.84 40.79
C THR A 332 12.51 7.19 40.09
N PRO A 333 12.29 8.31 40.80
CA PRO A 333 12.44 9.66 40.28
C PRO A 333 13.85 10.22 40.54
N VAL A 334 14.29 11.20 39.75
CA VAL A 334 15.40 12.08 40.15
C VAL A 334 14.97 13.54 39.93
N SER A 335 14.96 14.26 41.05
CA SER A 335 14.65 15.67 41.27
C SER A 335 15.84 16.59 40.94
N SER A 336 15.51 17.82 40.54
CA SER A 336 16.41 18.98 40.40
C SER A 336 17.02 19.46 41.73
N PRO A 337 17.99 20.39 41.68
CA PRO A 337 17.79 21.64 42.42
C PRO A 337 18.21 22.91 41.65
N ASN A 338 17.44 23.99 41.83
CA ASN A 338 17.85 25.38 41.60
C ASN A 338 18.76 25.87 42.76
N PRO A 339 19.48 27.01 42.61
CA PRO A 339 18.92 28.26 43.15
C PRO A 339 19.14 29.51 42.28
N MET A 340 18.35 30.51 42.67
CA MET A 340 18.05 31.84 42.12
C MET A 340 19.22 32.84 42.17
N ALA A 341 19.37 33.68 41.14
CA ALA A 341 19.83 35.08 41.28
C ALA A 341 19.43 35.92 40.06
N THR A 342 18.87 37.09 40.35
CA THR A 342 18.32 38.15 39.50
C THR A 342 19.38 39.00 38.76
N LEU A 343 19.06 39.50 37.56
CA LEU A 343 19.25 40.89 37.10
C LEU A 343 18.69 41.08 35.66
N SER A 344 18.07 42.25 35.42
CA SER A 344 17.38 42.66 34.19
C SER A 344 18.32 43.40 33.18
N PRO A 345 17.85 44.00 32.07
CA PRO A 345 18.20 43.61 30.70
C PRO A 345 19.21 44.56 30.01
N GLN A 346 20.06 44.04 29.11
CA GLN A 346 20.78 44.84 28.12
C GLN A 346 20.93 44.11 26.77
N ALA A 347 20.99 44.91 25.70
CA ALA A 347 20.61 44.59 24.33
C ALA A 347 21.73 43.99 23.44
N THR A 348 21.27 43.50 22.27
CA THR A 348 21.96 43.20 20.97
C THR A 348 22.68 41.86 20.78
N PRO A 349 22.83 41.33 19.54
CA PRO A 349 22.05 41.46 18.30
C PRO A 349 21.61 40.09 17.69
N SER A 350 20.70 40.16 16.71
CA SER A 350 20.20 39.05 15.89
C SER A 350 21.25 38.41 14.98
N LEU A 351 21.36 37.07 14.96
CA LEU A 351 21.95 36.31 13.85
C LEU A 351 21.24 34.94 13.66
N GLN A 352 20.57 34.85 12.50
CA GLN A 352 20.16 33.71 11.66
C GLN A 352 20.31 32.27 12.17
N VAL A 353 19.18 31.56 12.21
CA VAL A 353 19.12 30.09 12.26
C VAL A 353 19.28 29.53 10.85
N SER A 354 20.46 28.99 10.55
CA SER A 354 20.72 28.18 9.35
C SER A 354 20.12 26.78 9.52
N SER A 355 19.20 26.44 8.61
CA SER A 355 18.63 25.10 8.42
C SER A 355 19.69 24.11 7.94
N LEU A 356 20.00 23.10 8.75
CA LEU A 356 20.81 21.95 8.32
C LEU A 356 19.91 20.89 7.68
N THR A 357 19.78 20.94 6.35
CA THR A 357 19.44 19.78 5.53
C THR A 357 20.70 18.94 5.33
N THR A 358 20.80 17.78 5.96
CA THR A 358 21.89 16.82 5.66
C THR A 358 21.50 15.93 4.47
N PRO A 359 22.32 15.84 3.40
CA PRO A 359 22.14 14.89 2.31
C PRO A 359 22.39 13.44 2.76
N SER A 360 21.85 12.47 2.01
CA SER A 360 22.09 11.03 2.24
C SER A 360 23.59 10.71 2.08
N PRO A 361 24.26 10.09 3.07
CA PRO A 361 25.72 9.91 3.09
C PRO A 361 26.28 8.93 2.05
N LEU A 362 25.41 8.25 1.27
CA LEU A 362 25.83 7.38 0.17
C LEU A 362 26.00 8.15 -1.16
N ALA A 363 25.51 9.39 -1.25
CA ALA A 363 25.64 10.20 -2.45
C ALA A 363 27.04 10.85 -2.49
N GLY A 364 27.94 10.31 -3.34
CA GLY A 364 29.28 10.87 -3.58
C GLY A 364 30.44 9.91 -3.32
N LEU A 365 30.18 8.70 -2.82
CA LEU A 365 31.21 7.68 -2.56
C LEU A 365 31.45 6.76 -3.77
N ASN A 366 32.69 6.31 -3.95
CA ASN A 366 33.00 5.26 -4.92
C ASN A 366 32.48 3.87 -4.45
N ALA A 367 32.42 2.89 -5.36
CA ALA A 367 31.85 1.57 -5.06
C ALA A 367 32.56 0.84 -3.89
N GLN A 368 33.88 1.01 -3.76
CA GLN A 368 34.66 0.41 -2.68
C GLN A 368 34.29 1.03 -1.32
N GLN A 369 34.18 2.36 -1.26
CA GLN A 369 33.77 3.09 -0.06
C GLN A 369 32.33 2.73 0.36
N GLN A 370 31.41 2.56 -0.60
CA GLN A 370 30.03 2.13 -0.31
C GLN A 370 29.98 0.72 0.30
N GLN A 371 30.79 -0.22 -0.21
CA GLN A 371 30.93 -1.54 0.37
C GLN A 371 31.51 -1.48 1.79
N MET A 372 32.53 -0.65 2.02
CA MET A 372 33.12 -0.47 3.35
C MET A 372 32.09 0.06 4.36
N VAL A 373 31.30 1.09 4.02
CA VAL A 373 30.24 1.62 4.90
C VAL A 373 29.20 0.57 5.21
N THR A 374 28.78 -0.20 4.21
CA THR A 374 27.77 -1.25 4.37
C THR A 374 28.27 -2.37 5.28
N GLN A 375 29.51 -2.82 5.09
CA GLN A 375 30.11 -3.87 5.88
C GLN A 375 30.39 -3.41 7.31
N PHE A 376 30.85 -2.17 7.50
CA PHE A 376 31.09 -1.58 8.81
C PHE A 376 29.80 -1.37 9.60
N ALA A 377 28.72 -0.91 8.96
CA ALA A 377 27.39 -0.81 9.57
C ALA A 377 26.87 -2.16 10.05
N THR A 378 27.06 -3.20 9.23
CA THR A 378 26.64 -4.56 9.56
C THR A 378 27.41 -5.13 10.75
N GLN A 379 28.73 -4.92 10.81
CA GLN A 379 29.56 -5.45 11.90
C GLN A 379 29.47 -4.66 13.20
N SER A 380 29.32 -3.33 13.12
CA SER A 380 29.23 -2.45 14.29
C SER A 380 27.81 -2.35 14.85
N GLY A 381 26.78 -2.70 14.07
CA GLY A 381 25.38 -2.49 14.40
C GLY A 381 24.93 -1.02 14.31
N MET A 382 25.82 -0.10 13.90
CA MET A 382 25.49 1.31 13.71
C MET A 382 24.77 1.53 12.38
N ASN A 383 23.95 2.57 12.30
CA ASN A 383 23.32 2.99 11.05
C ASN A 383 24.35 3.53 10.04
N PHE A 384 23.92 3.63 8.79
CA PHE A 384 24.79 4.03 7.67
C PHE A 384 25.42 5.42 7.86
N ASN A 385 24.76 6.35 8.54
CA ASN A 385 25.30 7.71 8.76
C ASN A 385 26.50 7.69 9.73
N TYR A 386 26.39 6.96 10.83
CA TYR A 386 27.48 6.86 11.80
C TYR A 386 28.60 5.93 11.33
N SER A 387 28.26 4.91 10.53
CA SER A 387 29.24 4.03 9.89
C SER A 387 30.05 4.77 8.82
N PHE A 388 29.39 5.63 8.04
CA PHE A 388 30.05 6.57 7.13
C PHE A 388 31.01 7.49 7.88
N LYS A 389 30.53 8.13 8.95
CA LYS A 389 31.31 9.08 9.74
C LYS A 389 32.57 8.42 10.33
N ALA A 390 32.41 7.24 10.94
CA ALA A 390 33.51 6.48 11.52
C ALA A 390 34.59 6.12 10.49
N LEU A 391 34.21 5.74 9.27
CA LEU A 391 35.18 5.45 8.20
C LEU A 391 35.81 6.73 7.65
N SER A 392 35.04 7.81 7.45
CA SER A 392 35.56 9.06 6.90
C SER A 392 36.55 9.76 7.85
N GLU A 393 36.32 9.71 9.16
CA GLU A 393 37.19 10.33 10.17
C GLU A 393 38.47 9.51 10.44
N ASN A 394 38.49 8.25 10.00
CA ASN A 394 39.65 7.37 10.08
C ASN A 394 40.31 7.16 8.72
N ASN A 395 40.22 8.15 7.82
CA ASN A 395 40.84 8.14 6.49
C ASN A 395 40.46 6.92 5.62
N TRP A 396 39.26 6.38 5.79
CA TRP A 396 38.79 5.16 5.12
C TRP A 396 39.63 3.91 5.42
N ASP A 397 40.36 3.88 6.53
CA ASP A 397 41.03 2.66 7.02
C ASP A 397 40.05 1.84 7.87
N TYR A 398 39.67 0.66 7.36
CA TYR A 398 38.67 -0.19 7.99
C TYR A 398 39.11 -0.72 9.35
N GLN A 399 40.37 -1.16 9.47
CA GLN A 399 40.87 -1.78 10.71
C GLN A 399 40.99 -0.73 11.80
N LYS A 400 41.54 0.43 11.47
CA LYS A 400 41.65 1.55 12.39
C LYS A 400 40.28 2.05 12.86
N ALA A 401 39.32 2.20 11.94
CA ALA A 401 37.95 2.60 12.29
C ALA A 401 37.29 1.58 13.25
N ALA A 402 37.52 0.28 13.05
CA ALA A 402 36.96 -0.77 13.89
C ALA A 402 37.55 -0.79 15.31
N GLU A 403 38.85 -0.52 15.46
CA GLU A 403 39.51 -0.38 16.78
C GLU A 403 39.01 0.84 17.54
N VAL A 404 38.86 1.99 16.87
CA VAL A 404 38.30 3.21 17.46
C VAL A 404 36.85 2.98 17.87
N PHE A 405 36.04 2.33 17.02
CA PHE A 405 34.66 1.96 17.36
C PHE A 405 34.61 1.07 18.61
N LYS A 406 35.40 -0.02 18.66
CA LYS A 406 35.42 -0.92 19.83
C LYS A 406 35.81 -0.19 21.12
N THR A 407 36.78 0.70 21.04
CA THR A 407 37.23 1.51 22.18
C THR A 407 36.15 2.48 22.66
N LEU A 408 35.49 3.20 21.74
CA LEU A 408 34.42 4.13 22.08
C LEU A 408 33.14 3.43 22.55
N HIS A 409 32.85 2.25 21.99
CA HIS A 409 31.69 1.43 22.36
C HIS A 409 31.83 0.84 23.76
N THR A 410 33.01 0.30 24.10
CA THR A 410 33.31 -0.21 25.45
C THR A 410 33.34 0.90 26.51
N GLN A 411 33.71 2.12 26.12
CA GLN A 411 33.64 3.31 26.99
C GLN A 411 32.24 3.95 27.04
N GLY A 412 31.24 3.43 26.32
CA GLY A 412 29.88 3.98 26.27
C GLY A 412 29.77 5.38 25.66
N LYS A 413 30.75 5.80 24.86
CA LYS A 413 30.83 7.16 24.27
C LYS A 413 30.14 7.31 22.92
N ILE A 414 29.52 6.24 22.41
CA ILE A 414 28.79 6.28 21.13
C ILE A 414 27.32 6.62 21.41
N PRO A 415 26.77 7.68 20.80
CA PRO A 415 25.39 8.11 21.03
C PRO A 415 24.37 7.01 20.63
N PRO A 416 23.27 6.80 21.39
CA PRO A 416 22.25 5.80 21.08
C PRO A 416 21.64 5.94 19.67
N GLU A 417 21.58 7.16 19.15
CA GLU A 417 21.13 7.48 17.80
C GLU A 417 21.99 6.83 16.72
N ALA A 418 23.24 6.48 17.03
CA ALA A 418 24.11 5.72 16.12
C ALA A 418 23.58 4.32 15.82
N PHE A 419 22.75 3.75 16.68
CA PHE A 419 22.17 2.41 16.54
C PHE A 419 20.68 2.45 16.14
N ALA A 420 20.12 3.65 15.93
CA ALA A 420 18.75 3.81 15.48
C ALA A 420 18.57 3.35 14.02
N LYS A 421 17.66 2.41 13.77
CA LYS A 421 17.32 1.91 12.43
C LYS A 421 16.46 2.94 11.67
N MET A 422 16.79 3.16 10.40
CA MET A 422 16.16 4.14 9.50
C MET A 422 14.71 3.74 9.15
N ARG A 423 13.73 4.54 9.61
CA ARG A 423 12.29 4.25 9.65
C ARG A 423 11.50 4.68 8.39
N LEU A 424 11.94 4.32 7.18
CA LEU A 424 11.22 4.74 5.95
C LEU A 424 10.57 3.63 5.11
N PHE A 425 10.61 2.37 5.56
CA PHE A 425 10.17 1.24 4.74
C PHE A 425 8.73 0.75 4.98
N CYS A 426 8.05 1.13 6.07
CA CYS A 426 6.80 0.46 6.45
C CYS A 426 5.50 1.10 5.89
N ILE A 427 5.57 2.31 5.31
CA ILE A 427 4.36 3.00 4.79
C ILE A 427 4.02 2.54 3.35
N ALA A 428 4.98 1.99 2.60
CA ALA A 428 4.80 1.69 1.17
C ALA A 428 4.07 0.38 0.85
N PHE A 429 3.91 -0.53 1.82
CA PHE A 429 3.28 -1.85 1.61
C PHE A 429 1.73 -1.82 1.65
N ASN A 430 1.14 -0.64 1.90
CA ASN A 430 -0.24 -0.48 2.39
C ASN A 430 -1.35 -0.32 1.33
N ILE A 431 -1.08 -0.50 0.04
CA ILE A 431 -2.09 -0.22 -1.01
C ILE A 431 -2.59 -1.47 -1.76
N SER A 432 -1.89 -2.62 -1.70
CA SER A 432 -2.31 -3.81 -2.47
C SER A 432 -3.05 -4.89 -1.65
N VAL A 433 -2.93 -4.95 -0.32
CA VAL A 433 -3.41 -6.13 0.42
C VAL A 433 -4.79 -5.96 1.07
N VAL A 434 -5.23 -4.74 1.42
CA VAL A 434 -6.45 -4.56 2.24
C VAL A 434 -7.74 -4.36 1.41
N SER A 435 -7.64 -4.24 0.07
CA SER A 435 -8.82 -4.07 -0.79
C SER A 435 -9.50 -5.39 -1.23
N ILE A 436 -8.98 -6.56 -0.84
CA ILE A 436 -9.46 -7.88 -1.32
C ILE A 436 -10.42 -8.59 -0.34
N ILE A 437 -10.54 -8.18 0.93
CA ILE A 437 -11.31 -8.98 1.92
C ILE A 437 -12.82 -8.63 1.98
N ALA A 438 -13.28 -7.58 1.30
CA ALA A 438 -14.72 -7.28 1.24
C ALA A 438 -15.20 -7.09 -0.20
N VAL A 439 -15.41 -8.22 -0.89
CA VAL A 439 -16.42 -8.49 -1.96
C VAL A 439 -15.85 -9.58 -2.88
N LEU A 440 -16.43 -10.78 -2.79
CA LEU A 440 -16.48 -11.76 -3.89
C LEU A 440 -17.97 -12.03 -4.20
N PRO A 441 -18.37 -12.34 -5.45
CA PRO A 441 -17.64 -13.26 -6.34
C PRO A 441 -17.46 -12.77 -7.79
N SER A 442 -16.33 -13.11 -8.39
CA SER A 442 -16.21 -14.01 -9.56
C SER A 442 -14.79 -13.97 -10.12
N SER A 443 -14.39 -15.08 -10.69
CA SER A 443 -13.04 -15.49 -11.09
C SER A 443 -12.30 -14.54 -12.05
N ARG A 444 -11.01 -14.33 -11.80
CA ARG A 444 -9.90 -14.53 -12.76
C ARG A 444 -8.56 -14.19 -12.11
N GLY A 445 -7.59 -15.08 -12.29
CA GLY A 445 -6.35 -15.18 -11.54
C GLY A 445 -5.43 -13.96 -11.60
N GLU A 446 -4.84 -13.67 -10.44
CA GLU A 446 -3.65 -12.84 -10.26
C GLU A 446 -2.56 -13.73 -9.68
N ASP A 447 -1.84 -14.40 -10.58
CA ASP A 447 -0.46 -14.82 -10.34
C ASP A 447 0.48 -13.86 -11.10
N ASP A 448 1.67 -13.71 -10.51
CA ASP A 448 2.93 -13.16 -11.03
C ASP A 448 3.19 -11.63 -10.88
N LEU A 449 3.77 -11.28 -9.72
CA LEU A 449 4.77 -10.21 -9.64
C LEU A 449 6.15 -10.87 -9.60
N GLU A 450 6.70 -11.14 -10.78
CA GLU A 450 8.11 -11.55 -10.95
C GLU A 450 9.06 -10.35 -10.83
N ASN A 451 10.31 -10.70 -10.51
CA ASN A 451 11.48 -9.85 -10.26
C ASN A 451 11.74 -8.76 -11.33
N VAL A 452 12.34 -7.65 -10.90
CA VAL A 452 12.57 -6.41 -11.68
C VAL A 452 13.78 -6.49 -12.65
N ASP A 453 14.23 -7.68 -13.05
CA ASP A 453 15.45 -7.81 -13.88
C ASP A 453 15.29 -8.46 -15.27
N ASP A 454 14.07 -8.64 -15.79
CA ASP A 454 13.90 -9.01 -17.22
C ASP A 454 12.58 -8.47 -17.80
N VAL A 455 12.56 -7.19 -18.21
CA VAL A 455 11.48 -6.70 -19.08
C VAL A 455 11.79 -7.18 -20.51
N PRO A 456 10.93 -8.00 -21.14
CA PRO A 456 11.21 -8.50 -22.48
C PRO A 456 11.46 -7.36 -23.49
N PRO A 457 12.39 -7.53 -24.45
CA PRO A 457 12.69 -6.49 -25.43
C PRO A 457 11.45 -6.03 -26.20
N TRP A 458 11.31 -4.72 -26.39
CA TRP A 458 10.14 -4.13 -27.04
C TRP A 458 10.51 -3.03 -28.04
N GLY A 459 9.61 -2.75 -28.97
CA GLY A 459 9.78 -1.71 -29.97
C GLY A 459 8.45 -1.17 -30.51
N TYR A 460 8.53 -0.10 -31.30
CA TYR A 460 7.37 0.55 -31.92
C TYR A 460 6.92 -0.13 -33.24
N GLY A 461 7.77 -1.00 -33.81
CA GLY A 461 7.48 -1.76 -35.02
C GLY A 461 6.55 -2.95 -34.78
N LYS A 462 6.43 -3.81 -35.81
CA LYS A 462 5.73 -5.10 -35.70
C LYS A 462 6.51 -6.05 -34.81
N THR A 463 5.80 -6.95 -34.14
CA THR A 463 6.41 -8.04 -33.38
C THR A 463 7.21 -8.95 -34.29
N ASN A 464 8.39 -9.36 -33.82
CA ASN A 464 9.21 -10.41 -34.41
C ASN A 464 9.68 -11.38 -33.30
N ASP A 465 10.53 -12.34 -33.65
CA ASP A 465 10.98 -13.39 -32.73
C ASP A 465 11.80 -12.88 -31.53
N GLN A 466 12.33 -11.66 -31.58
CA GLN A 466 13.21 -11.09 -30.56
C GLN A 466 12.60 -9.88 -29.83
N VAL A 467 11.64 -9.19 -30.42
CA VAL A 467 11.12 -7.91 -29.96
C VAL A 467 9.60 -7.86 -30.07
N TYR A 468 8.95 -7.53 -28.95
CA TYR A 468 7.51 -7.30 -28.92
C TYR A 468 7.15 -5.94 -29.52
N GLY A 469 6.34 -5.97 -30.58
CA GLY A 469 5.74 -4.79 -31.18
C GLY A 469 4.55 -4.27 -30.38
N VAL A 470 4.07 -3.08 -30.73
CA VAL A 470 3.04 -2.34 -29.98
C VAL A 470 1.79 -3.16 -29.68
N ASP A 471 1.31 -3.97 -30.63
CA ASP A 471 0.11 -4.80 -30.48
C ASP A 471 0.29 -5.95 -29.47
N ALA A 472 1.53 -6.32 -29.19
CA ALA A 472 1.91 -7.38 -28.27
C ALA A 472 2.43 -6.87 -26.91
N TRP A 473 2.50 -5.55 -26.68
CA TRP A 473 2.91 -5.01 -25.38
C TRP A 473 2.03 -5.44 -24.20
N LYS A 474 0.77 -5.83 -24.46
CA LYS A 474 -0.10 -6.44 -23.44
C LYS A 474 0.44 -7.77 -22.88
N ASN A 475 1.29 -8.45 -23.65
CA ASN A 475 1.96 -9.68 -23.24
C ASN A 475 3.19 -9.38 -22.38
N ILE A 476 3.81 -8.20 -22.55
CA ILE A 476 4.89 -7.70 -21.67
C ILE A 476 4.33 -7.23 -20.35
N SER A 477 3.24 -6.47 -20.40
CA SER A 477 2.55 -6.01 -19.21
C SER A 477 1.05 -5.93 -19.47
N LYS A 478 0.27 -6.65 -18.66
CA LYS A 478 -1.20 -6.63 -18.70
C LYS A 478 -1.74 -5.19 -18.62
N MET A 479 -1.02 -4.27 -17.99
CA MET A 479 -1.37 -2.85 -17.87
C MET A 479 -1.46 -2.11 -19.21
N CYS A 480 -0.73 -2.55 -20.24
CA CYS A 480 -0.82 -1.99 -21.59
C CYS A 480 -2.18 -2.23 -22.26
N SER A 481 -3.05 -3.08 -21.67
CA SER A 481 -4.44 -3.30 -22.10
C SER A 481 -5.50 -2.52 -21.31
N GLY A 482 -5.07 -1.56 -20.47
CA GLY A 482 -5.96 -0.77 -19.61
C GLY A 482 -6.96 0.12 -20.37
N LEU A 483 -7.94 0.67 -19.65
CA LEU A 483 -9.02 1.48 -20.22
C LEU A 483 -8.70 2.98 -20.37
N ARG A 484 -7.56 3.42 -19.85
CA ARG A 484 -7.06 4.81 -19.88
C ARG A 484 -5.72 4.90 -20.60
N GLN A 485 -5.48 4.05 -21.59
CA GLN A 485 -4.27 4.06 -22.38
C GLN A 485 -4.12 5.35 -23.20
N SER A 486 -2.87 5.73 -23.43
CA SER A 486 -2.43 6.87 -24.22
C SER A 486 -1.47 6.40 -25.32
N PRO A 487 -1.29 7.17 -26.41
CA PRO A 487 -1.88 8.49 -26.70
C PRO A 487 -3.33 8.40 -27.17
N ILE A 488 -3.99 9.53 -27.44
CA ILE A 488 -5.36 9.58 -27.98
C ILE A 488 -5.44 10.52 -29.19
N ASN A 489 -6.45 10.30 -30.05
CA ASN A 489 -6.88 11.32 -30.99
C ASN A 489 -7.76 12.37 -30.27
N ILE A 490 -7.30 13.62 -30.28
CA ILE A 490 -7.98 14.76 -29.67
C ILE A 490 -8.92 15.38 -30.71
N LYS A 491 -10.22 15.19 -30.48
CA LYS A 491 -11.27 15.82 -31.30
C LYS A 491 -11.68 17.16 -30.72
N HIS A 492 -11.43 18.26 -31.43
CA HIS A 492 -11.63 19.61 -30.91
C HIS A 492 -13.08 19.85 -30.44
N GLY A 493 -14.07 19.39 -31.22
CA GLY A 493 -15.50 19.53 -30.91
C GLY A 493 -15.99 18.74 -29.70
N ARG A 494 -15.25 17.71 -29.24
CA ARG A 494 -15.62 16.90 -28.07
C ARG A 494 -15.03 17.42 -26.76
N ALA A 495 -14.11 18.38 -26.82
CA ALA A 495 -13.45 18.90 -25.64
C ALA A 495 -14.32 19.91 -24.90
N ARG A 496 -14.55 19.68 -23.60
CA ARG A 496 -15.28 20.63 -22.76
C ARG A 496 -14.41 21.84 -22.47
N LYS A 497 -14.79 23.01 -23.01
CA LYS A 497 -14.10 24.28 -22.76
C LYS A 497 -14.19 24.68 -21.29
N LYS A 498 -13.08 25.14 -20.71
CA LYS A 498 -12.97 25.70 -19.36
C LYS A 498 -12.44 27.13 -19.49
N ARG A 499 -13.33 28.12 -19.37
CA ARG A 499 -12.97 29.55 -19.27
C ARG A 499 -12.84 29.94 -17.79
N ASN A 500 -11.94 30.88 -17.46
CA ASN A 500 -11.77 31.48 -16.13
C ASN A 500 -11.43 30.52 -14.98
N ARG A 501 -10.55 29.53 -15.24
CA ARG A 501 -9.96 28.71 -14.16
C ARG A 501 -8.45 28.88 -14.14
N SER A 502 -7.85 28.75 -12.95
CA SER A 502 -6.39 28.70 -12.77
C SER A 502 -5.80 27.68 -13.75
N LYS A 503 -4.97 28.16 -14.67
CA LYS A 503 -4.21 27.35 -15.62
C LYS A 503 -2.99 26.75 -14.91
N ILE A 504 -2.44 25.66 -15.45
CA ILE A 504 -1.12 25.19 -15.02
C ILE A 504 -0.10 26.31 -15.20
N SER A 505 0.87 26.38 -14.30
CA SER A 505 1.96 27.33 -14.38
C SER A 505 3.27 26.56 -14.33
N VAL A 506 4.20 26.91 -15.22
CA VAL A 506 5.55 26.36 -15.24
C VAL A 506 6.49 27.46 -14.75
N GLN A 507 7.23 27.16 -13.69
CA GLN A 507 8.20 28.06 -13.07
C GLN A 507 9.59 27.47 -13.24
N PHE A 508 10.50 28.26 -13.81
CA PHE A 508 11.88 27.84 -14.02
C PHE A 508 12.75 28.29 -12.85
N THR A 509 13.73 27.48 -12.47
CA THR A 509 14.75 27.88 -11.47
C THR A 509 15.57 29.07 -11.97
N LEU A 510 15.87 29.10 -13.27
CA LEU A 510 16.54 30.22 -13.92
C LEU A 510 15.52 31.01 -14.75
N GLU A 511 15.48 32.33 -14.59
CA GLU A 511 14.51 33.21 -15.27
C GLU A 511 14.55 33.08 -16.80
N ASN A 512 15.73 32.82 -17.36
CA ASN A 512 15.90 32.61 -18.79
C ASN A 512 15.35 31.26 -19.30
N GLY A 513 14.80 30.41 -18.42
CA GLY A 513 14.21 29.11 -18.74
C GLY A 513 15.21 28.01 -19.07
N GLN A 514 16.48 28.17 -18.67
CA GLN A 514 17.55 27.23 -18.97
C GLN A 514 17.58 26.05 -17.97
N VAL A 515 17.75 24.85 -18.50
CA VAL A 515 17.93 23.62 -17.72
C VAL A 515 19.20 22.88 -18.16
N TYR A 516 19.84 22.15 -17.25
CA TYR A 516 21.06 21.39 -17.53
C TYR A 516 20.79 19.90 -17.39
N GLY A 517 21.60 19.08 -18.05
CA GLY A 517 21.41 17.64 -18.04
C GLY A 517 22.16 16.94 -19.15
N ASP A 518 21.84 15.67 -19.28
CA ASP A 518 22.52 14.75 -20.17
C ASP A 518 21.53 14.26 -21.23
N LEU A 519 21.97 14.27 -22.49
CA LEU A 519 21.22 13.77 -23.63
C LEU A 519 21.72 12.36 -23.93
N LYS A 520 20.81 11.39 -23.94
CA LYS A 520 21.13 9.98 -24.14
C LYS A 520 20.26 9.36 -25.21
N ASN A 521 20.83 8.54 -26.07
CA ASN A 521 20.08 7.62 -26.91
C ASN A 521 19.79 6.34 -26.11
N ASN A 522 18.54 6.11 -25.75
CA ASN A 522 18.17 4.93 -24.95
C ASN A 522 17.79 3.70 -25.80
N GLY A 523 18.09 3.71 -27.09
CA GLY A 523 17.72 2.66 -28.05
C GLY A 523 16.31 2.77 -28.60
N HIS A 524 15.44 3.59 -27.99
CA HIS A 524 14.06 3.82 -28.45
C HIS A 524 13.78 5.29 -28.80
N SER A 525 14.50 6.22 -28.16
CA SER A 525 14.39 7.67 -28.39
C SER A 525 15.61 8.39 -27.82
N PRO A 526 15.97 9.58 -28.33
CA PRO A 526 16.81 10.49 -27.58
C PRO A 526 16.03 11.03 -26.38
N VAL A 527 16.67 11.04 -25.21
CA VAL A 527 16.09 11.45 -23.94
C VAL A 527 17.02 12.43 -23.27
N PHE A 528 16.52 13.63 -22.97
CA PHE A 528 17.24 14.59 -22.15
C PHE A 528 16.85 14.41 -20.68
N THR A 529 17.79 14.03 -19.83
CA THR A 529 17.60 13.85 -18.40
C THR A 529 18.05 15.10 -17.66
N VAL A 530 17.11 15.79 -17.02
CA VAL A 530 17.37 17.04 -16.31
C VAL A 530 18.13 16.77 -15.01
N ASN A 531 19.21 17.52 -14.82
CA ASN A 531 19.93 17.62 -13.57
C ASN A 531 19.33 18.74 -12.70
N ALA A 532 18.38 18.33 -11.87
CA ALA A 532 17.61 19.24 -11.03
C ALA A 532 18.44 19.96 -9.94
N SER A 533 19.66 19.50 -9.63
CA SER A 533 20.53 20.21 -8.67
C SER A 533 21.15 21.48 -9.25
N ARG A 534 21.20 21.61 -10.59
CA ARG A 534 21.70 22.80 -11.27
C ARG A 534 20.57 23.78 -11.61
N ALA A 535 19.58 23.30 -12.37
CA ALA A 535 18.40 24.08 -12.74
C ALA A 535 17.30 23.14 -13.22
N SER A 536 16.05 23.42 -12.85
CA SER A 536 14.89 22.63 -13.26
C SER A 536 13.69 23.53 -13.60
N ALA A 537 12.55 22.89 -13.88
CA ALA A 537 11.26 23.52 -14.02
C ALA A 537 10.24 22.82 -13.12
N GLN A 538 9.41 23.60 -12.44
CA GLN A 538 8.33 23.12 -11.59
C GLN A 538 6.98 23.46 -12.22
N LEU A 539 6.06 22.51 -12.23
CA LEU A 539 4.70 22.67 -12.72
C LEU A 539 3.72 22.64 -11.54
N THR A 540 2.92 23.70 -11.42
CA THR A 540 1.93 23.90 -10.35
C THR A 540 0.54 24.14 -10.94
N ASN A 541 -0.47 24.31 -10.08
CA ASN A 541 -1.86 24.58 -10.47
C ASN A 541 -2.50 23.48 -11.33
N VAL A 542 -2.08 22.23 -11.15
CA VAL A 542 -2.67 21.06 -11.82
C VAL A 542 -4.14 20.92 -11.39
N PRO A 543 -5.10 20.70 -12.32
CA PRO A 543 -6.51 20.59 -11.94
C PRO A 543 -6.77 19.42 -10.98
N ASN A 544 -7.37 19.74 -9.83
CA ASN A 544 -7.60 18.86 -8.65
C ASN A 544 -6.35 18.52 -7.83
N HIS A 545 -5.21 19.16 -8.12
CA HIS A 545 -3.91 18.98 -7.48
C HIS A 545 -3.20 20.34 -7.36
N ARG A 546 -3.95 21.38 -6.94
CA ARG A 546 -3.48 22.78 -7.06
C ARG A 546 -2.33 23.12 -6.11
N LYS A 547 -2.27 22.45 -4.96
CA LYS A 547 -1.21 22.61 -3.95
C LYS A 547 0.03 21.76 -4.25
N ASP A 548 -0.08 20.85 -5.22
CA ASP A 548 0.96 19.90 -5.53
C ASP A 548 1.97 20.51 -6.50
N ILE A 549 3.26 20.17 -6.30
CA ILE A 549 4.37 20.58 -7.16
C ILE A 549 4.84 19.35 -7.95
N TYR A 550 5.03 19.54 -9.25
CA TYR A 550 5.59 18.53 -10.14
C TYR A 550 6.92 19.01 -10.71
N ILE A 551 7.98 18.21 -10.62
CA ILE A 551 9.34 18.58 -11.01
C ILE A 551 9.71 17.93 -12.34
N LEU A 552 10.22 18.72 -13.27
CA LEU A 552 10.70 18.23 -14.57
C LEU A 552 11.89 17.29 -14.38
N LYS A 553 11.83 16.08 -14.97
CA LYS A 553 12.93 15.12 -14.91
C LYS A 553 13.44 14.63 -16.26
N LYS A 554 12.54 14.37 -17.22
CA LYS A 554 12.93 13.85 -18.54
C LYS A 554 12.20 14.57 -19.66
N ILE A 555 12.87 14.73 -20.80
CA ILE A 555 12.28 15.20 -22.03
C ILE A 555 12.49 14.12 -23.09
N TYR A 556 11.39 13.60 -23.64
CA TYR A 556 11.43 12.61 -24.71
C TYR A 556 11.06 13.25 -26.04
N PHE A 557 11.71 12.81 -27.11
CA PHE A 557 11.43 13.27 -28.47
C PHE A 557 10.88 12.09 -29.29
N ARG A 558 9.70 12.30 -29.86
CA ARG A 558 9.00 11.41 -30.78
C ARG A 558 9.03 12.05 -32.17
N PHE A 559 9.36 11.27 -33.18
CA PHE A 559 9.47 11.76 -34.55
C PHE A 559 9.26 10.62 -35.55
N GLY A 560 8.70 10.97 -36.71
CA GLY A 560 8.45 10.00 -37.76
C GLY A 560 9.48 10.08 -38.87
N CYS A 561 9.46 9.06 -39.74
CA CYS A 561 10.32 9.02 -40.91
C CYS A 561 9.90 10.08 -41.96
N THR A 562 8.68 10.65 -41.86
CA THR A 562 8.15 11.66 -42.78
C THR A 562 7.62 12.89 -42.03
N GLU A 563 7.36 14.00 -42.72
CA GLU A 563 6.77 15.21 -42.14
C GLU A 563 5.26 15.06 -41.88
N ARG A 564 4.67 13.90 -42.20
CA ARG A 564 3.24 13.62 -42.03
C ARG A 564 2.99 12.56 -40.96
N ALA A 565 4.01 12.15 -40.22
CA ALA A 565 3.91 11.16 -39.16
C ALA A 565 4.98 11.45 -38.11
N GLY A 566 4.74 11.09 -36.84
CA GLY A 566 5.73 11.28 -35.78
C GLY A 566 5.16 11.64 -34.42
N SER A 567 4.02 12.33 -34.39
CA SER A 567 3.34 12.62 -33.13
C SER A 567 2.53 11.43 -32.63
N GLU A 568 2.56 11.22 -31.32
CA GLU A 568 1.77 10.20 -30.63
C GLU A 568 0.31 10.63 -30.56
N HIS A 569 0.07 11.88 -30.17
CA HIS A 569 -1.24 12.51 -30.24
C HIS A 569 -1.56 12.99 -31.65
N GLN A 570 -2.85 13.01 -31.96
CA GLN A 570 -3.37 13.52 -33.22
C GLN A 570 -4.45 14.56 -32.92
N PHE A 571 -4.57 15.58 -33.78
CA PHE A 571 -5.69 16.51 -33.76
C PHE A 571 -6.65 16.17 -34.90
N ASP A 572 -7.89 15.83 -34.56
CA ASP A 572 -8.93 15.40 -35.50
C ASP A 572 -8.48 14.30 -36.49
N GLY A 573 -7.61 13.40 -36.02
CA GLY A 573 -7.07 12.28 -36.80
C GLY A 573 -5.83 12.62 -37.63
N VAL A 574 -5.33 13.85 -37.56
CA VAL A 574 -4.14 14.30 -38.28
C VAL A 574 -2.91 14.24 -37.36
N PRO A 575 -1.92 13.38 -37.68
CA PRO A 575 -0.60 13.40 -37.03
C PRO A 575 0.26 14.56 -37.53
N THR A 576 1.34 14.84 -36.80
CA THR A 576 2.34 15.86 -37.09
C THR A 576 3.74 15.23 -37.15
N PRO A 577 4.77 15.89 -37.72
CA PRO A 577 6.13 15.34 -37.86
C PRO A 577 6.79 14.79 -36.59
N GLY A 578 6.35 15.23 -35.41
CA GLY A 578 6.90 14.77 -34.14
C GLY A 578 6.18 15.34 -32.93
N GLU A 579 6.61 14.93 -31.75
CA GLU A 579 6.05 15.37 -30.47
C GLU A 579 7.12 15.31 -29.36
N ILE A 580 7.14 16.32 -28.49
CA ILE A 580 8.03 16.39 -27.34
C ILE A 580 7.22 16.15 -26.06
N HIS A 581 7.71 15.28 -25.18
CA HIS A 581 7.11 15.02 -23.88
C HIS A 581 8.00 15.55 -22.77
N LEU A 582 7.57 16.61 -22.10
CA LEU A 582 8.18 17.09 -20.86
C LEU A 582 7.54 16.33 -19.70
N VAL A 583 8.29 15.43 -19.08
CA VAL A 583 7.82 14.53 -18.03
C VAL A 583 8.16 15.11 -16.66
N PHE A 584 7.11 15.47 -15.93
CA PHE A 584 7.17 15.95 -14.57
C PHE A 584 6.67 14.86 -13.61
N TYR A 585 7.39 14.66 -12.50
CA TYR A 585 6.95 13.77 -11.44
C TYR A 585 6.53 14.58 -10.22
N LYS A 586 5.54 14.09 -9.48
CA LYS A 586 5.04 14.76 -8.28
C LYS A 586 6.13 14.72 -7.19
N ASP A 587 6.52 15.89 -6.68
CA ASP A 587 7.64 16.03 -5.75
C ASP A 587 7.48 15.17 -4.48
N GLN A 588 6.24 14.96 -4.03
CA GLN A 588 5.93 14.10 -2.89
C GLN A 588 6.48 12.66 -3.00
N TYR A 589 6.71 12.17 -4.23
CA TYR A 589 7.28 10.85 -4.49
C TYR A 589 8.81 10.83 -4.57
N ARG A 590 9.45 12.01 -4.47
CA ARG A 590 10.90 12.28 -4.47
C ARG A 590 11.67 11.91 -5.74
N THR A 591 11.20 10.93 -6.50
CA THR A 591 11.85 10.45 -7.73
C THR A 591 10.80 10.12 -8.79
N LEU A 592 11.22 10.17 -10.05
CA LEU A 592 10.40 9.74 -11.18
C LEU A 592 9.96 8.28 -11.02
N ASP A 593 10.89 7.38 -10.69
CA ASP A 593 10.62 5.93 -10.63
C ASP A 593 9.56 5.57 -9.60
N ARG A 594 9.60 6.19 -8.41
CA ARG A 594 8.56 6.03 -7.39
C ARG A 594 7.22 6.60 -7.80
N ALA A 595 7.22 7.64 -8.63
CA ALA A 595 6.00 8.30 -9.11
C ALA A 595 5.34 7.55 -10.29
N MET A 596 6.12 6.82 -11.10
CA MET A 596 5.64 6.22 -12.36
C MET A 596 4.44 5.28 -12.17
N SER A 597 4.35 4.54 -11.07
CA SER A 597 3.24 3.61 -10.79
C SER A 597 2.07 4.23 -10.02
N LYS A 598 2.16 5.52 -9.63
CA LYS A 598 1.16 6.19 -8.79
C LYS A 598 0.14 6.94 -9.64
N THR A 599 -1.15 6.79 -9.35
CA THR A 599 -2.24 7.27 -10.23
C THR A 599 -2.28 8.79 -10.50
N ASP A 600 -1.61 9.59 -9.69
CA ASP A 600 -1.42 11.05 -9.83
C ASP A 600 0.06 11.44 -9.89
N GLY A 601 0.95 10.46 -10.05
CA GLY A 601 2.40 10.64 -9.92
C GLY A 601 3.04 11.38 -11.07
N LEU A 602 2.46 11.32 -12.27
CA LEU A 602 3.04 11.93 -13.45
C LEU A 602 2.14 12.99 -14.08
N VAL A 603 2.78 14.07 -14.47
CA VAL A 603 2.23 15.07 -15.38
C VAL A 603 3.12 15.10 -16.61
N ILE A 604 2.54 14.92 -17.80
CA ILE A 604 3.29 15.02 -19.05
C ILE A 604 2.71 16.15 -19.88
N LEU A 605 3.57 17.12 -20.20
CA LEU A 605 3.26 18.18 -21.14
C LEU A 605 3.74 17.76 -22.52
N ALA A 606 2.80 17.56 -23.44
CA ALA A 606 3.06 17.14 -24.81
C ALA A 606 3.00 18.34 -25.75
N VAL A 607 4.02 18.51 -26.58
CA VAL A 607 4.14 19.59 -27.56
C VAL A 607 4.32 18.98 -28.94
N LEU A 608 3.32 19.17 -29.82
CA LEU A 608 3.39 18.68 -31.19
C LEU A 608 4.36 19.54 -32.02
N LEU A 609 5.03 18.93 -32.99
CA LEU A 609 5.98 19.56 -33.90
C LEU A 609 5.38 19.61 -35.30
N GLY A 610 5.13 20.79 -35.85
CA GLY A 610 4.50 20.91 -37.18
C GLY A 610 3.83 22.25 -37.50
N GLY A 611 4.21 23.33 -36.80
CA GLY A 611 3.75 24.69 -37.11
C GLY A 611 4.42 25.29 -38.35
N ASP A 612 4.37 26.63 -38.49
CA ASP A 612 5.10 27.36 -39.54
C ASP A 612 6.55 26.87 -39.63
N LEU A 613 7.10 26.72 -40.84
CA LEU A 613 8.46 26.17 -41.10
C LEU A 613 9.62 27.04 -40.56
N ASN A 614 9.35 27.82 -39.53
CA ASN A 614 10.29 28.69 -38.85
C ASN A 614 11.25 27.87 -37.98
N TYR A 615 12.45 28.41 -37.84
CA TYR A 615 13.52 27.80 -37.06
C TYR A 615 13.24 27.91 -35.55
N ASN A 616 13.17 26.78 -34.85
CA ASN A 616 13.04 26.77 -33.39
C ASN A 616 14.42 26.78 -32.74
N ARG A 617 14.78 27.90 -32.11
CA ARG A 617 16.11 28.09 -31.47
C ARG A 617 16.37 27.11 -30.33
N GLY A 618 15.33 26.73 -29.57
CA GLY A 618 15.50 25.79 -28.46
C GLY A 618 15.79 24.36 -28.92
N LEU A 619 15.25 23.96 -30.08
CA LEU A 619 15.59 22.66 -30.68
C LEU A 619 17.07 22.58 -31.07
N THR A 620 17.70 23.69 -31.43
CA THR A 620 19.13 23.72 -31.80
C THR A 620 20.06 23.34 -30.65
N ASP A 621 19.71 23.72 -29.41
CA ASP A 621 20.45 23.32 -28.22
C ASP A 621 20.52 21.77 -28.12
N ILE A 622 19.52 21.06 -28.68
CA ILE A 622 19.47 19.59 -28.76
C ILE A 622 20.10 19.07 -30.06
N THR A 623 19.66 19.55 -31.22
CA THR A 623 20.03 18.96 -32.52
C THR A 623 21.52 19.02 -32.80
N THR A 624 22.22 20.04 -32.30
CA THR A 624 23.68 20.18 -32.43
C THR A 624 24.49 19.10 -31.70
N HIS A 625 23.87 18.35 -30.79
CA HIS A 625 24.50 17.28 -30.03
C HIS A 625 24.05 15.87 -30.47
N LEU A 626 23.10 15.75 -31.40
CA LEU A 626 22.56 14.45 -31.81
C LEU A 626 23.59 13.56 -32.51
N SER A 627 24.55 14.14 -33.22
CA SER A 627 25.65 13.39 -33.84
C SER A 627 26.57 12.69 -32.82
N GLN A 628 26.57 13.14 -31.56
CA GLN A 628 27.34 12.53 -30.47
C GLN A 628 26.60 11.39 -29.76
N ILE A 629 25.32 11.20 -30.07
CA ILE A 629 24.49 10.13 -29.49
C ILE A 629 23.86 9.25 -30.56
N LYS A 630 24.61 8.98 -31.63
CA LYS A 630 24.08 8.32 -32.81
C LYS A 630 23.60 6.90 -32.50
N GLU A 631 24.33 6.15 -31.69
CA GLU A 631 24.06 4.75 -31.40
C GLU A 631 23.33 4.57 -30.06
N SER A 632 22.66 3.43 -29.90
CA SER A 632 21.99 3.07 -28.65
C SER A 632 22.99 2.98 -27.49
N GLY A 633 22.71 3.67 -26.38
CA GLY A 633 23.57 3.72 -25.20
C GLY A 633 24.44 4.97 -25.12
N ASP A 634 24.71 5.63 -26.24
CA ASP A 634 25.52 6.84 -26.28
C ASP A 634 24.89 7.97 -25.45
N GLU A 635 25.75 8.76 -24.78
CA GLU A 635 25.35 9.83 -23.88
C GLU A 635 26.32 11.01 -23.94
N VAL A 636 25.77 12.23 -23.91
CA VAL A 636 26.52 13.48 -23.93
C VAL A 636 25.95 14.48 -22.92
N SER A 637 26.82 15.11 -22.13
CA SER A 637 26.42 16.15 -21.19
C SER A 637 26.34 17.52 -21.87
N LEU A 638 25.16 18.15 -21.84
CA LEU A 638 24.94 19.46 -22.46
C LEU A 638 25.39 20.55 -21.47
N LYS A 639 26.69 20.88 -21.50
CA LYS A 639 27.30 21.86 -20.58
C LYS A 639 26.63 23.23 -20.63
N LYS A 640 26.21 23.67 -21.82
CA LYS A 640 25.48 24.92 -22.05
C LYS A 640 23.99 24.82 -21.69
N GLY A 641 23.48 23.63 -21.41
CA GLY A 641 22.06 23.41 -21.11
C GLY A 641 21.13 23.65 -22.30
N VAL A 642 19.84 23.56 -22.04
CA VAL A 642 18.75 23.70 -23.01
C VAL A 642 17.81 24.80 -22.53
N ARG A 643 17.50 25.78 -23.39
CA ARG A 643 16.55 26.85 -23.05
C ARG A 643 15.12 26.45 -23.39
N LEU A 644 14.37 25.99 -22.39
CA LEU A 644 12.98 25.56 -22.56
C LEU A 644 12.04 26.71 -22.90
N SER A 645 12.38 27.93 -22.48
CA SER A 645 11.72 29.17 -22.90
C SER A 645 11.81 29.42 -24.41
N TYR A 646 12.88 28.96 -25.07
CA TYR A 646 13.03 29.06 -26.53
C TYR A 646 12.46 27.84 -27.25
N LEU A 647 12.49 26.69 -26.59
CA LEU A 647 11.90 25.46 -27.12
C LEU A 647 10.37 25.59 -27.21
N VAL A 648 9.75 26.05 -26.11
CA VAL A 648 8.30 26.23 -25.97
C VAL A 648 8.01 27.61 -25.37
N PRO A 649 7.98 28.67 -26.20
CA PRO A 649 7.78 30.05 -25.73
C PRO A 649 6.55 30.27 -24.85
N GLU A 650 5.45 29.56 -25.14
CA GLU A 650 4.22 29.65 -24.35
C GLU A 650 4.40 29.25 -22.87
N LEU A 651 5.44 28.46 -22.52
CA LEU A 651 5.77 28.11 -21.13
C LEU A 651 6.25 29.33 -20.34
N ALA A 652 7.10 30.16 -20.95
CA ALA A 652 7.65 31.36 -20.30
C ALA A 652 6.60 32.47 -20.18
N GLU A 653 5.69 32.58 -21.16
CA GLU A 653 4.64 33.61 -21.15
C GLU A 653 3.43 33.25 -20.27
N ASN A 654 3.36 32.03 -19.74
CA ASN A 654 2.23 31.50 -18.98
C ASN A 654 0.87 31.63 -19.71
N LYS A 655 0.89 31.66 -21.05
CA LYS A 655 -0.27 31.80 -21.94
C LYS A 655 -0.78 30.47 -22.49
N LEU A 656 -0.44 29.37 -21.81
CA LEU A 656 -0.67 28.00 -22.26
C LEU A 656 -2.14 27.76 -22.63
N LYS A 657 -2.36 27.24 -23.84
CA LYS A 657 -3.63 26.68 -24.28
C LYS A 657 -3.44 25.19 -24.49
N TYR A 658 -4.22 24.36 -23.80
CA TYR A 658 -3.97 22.92 -23.80
C TYR A 658 -5.25 22.10 -23.59
N TYR A 659 -5.19 20.89 -24.12
CA TYR A 659 -6.10 19.81 -23.80
C TYR A 659 -5.58 19.02 -22.60
N THR A 660 -6.46 18.55 -21.73
CA THR A 660 -6.07 17.69 -20.61
C THR A 660 -7.02 16.52 -20.42
N TYR A 661 -6.43 15.37 -20.10
CA TYR A 661 -7.12 14.11 -19.82
C TYR A 661 -6.22 13.21 -18.95
N LYS A 662 -6.82 12.22 -18.26
CA LYS A 662 -6.07 11.18 -17.53
C LYS A 662 -5.69 10.06 -18.50
N GLY A 663 -4.44 9.62 -18.49
CA GLY A 663 -3.90 8.67 -19.46
C GLY A 663 -2.83 7.76 -18.88
N SER A 664 -2.08 7.13 -19.78
CA SER A 664 -0.95 6.28 -19.44
C SER A 664 0.37 6.85 -19.95
N ILE A 665 1.49 6.28 -19.50
CA ILE A 665 2.76 6.35 -20.22
C ILE A 665 2.58 5.62 -21.57
N THR A 666 3.28 6.07 -22.61
CA THR A 666 3.16 5.55 -23.99
C THR A 666 4.17 4.45 -24.33
N THR A 667 4.82 3.88 -23.33
CA THR A 667 5.77 2.75 -23.43
C THR A 667 5.48 1.75 -22.33
N PRO A 668 5.86 0.46 -22.47
CA PRO A 668 5.76 -0.52 -21.40
C PRO A 668 6.42 -0.02 -20.11
N PRO A 669 5.82 -0.30 -18.92
CA PRO A 669 4.62 -1.11 -18.67
C PRO A 669 3.28 -0.35 -18.82
N CYS A 670 3.26 0.81 -19.47
CA CYS A 670 2.04 1.57 -19.77
C CYS A 670 1.20 1.98 -18.54
N TYR A 671 1.85 2.37 -17.44
CA TYR A 671 1.18 2.81 -16.21
C TYR A 671 0.15 3.91 -16.49
N GLU A 672 -1.10 3.73 -16.03
CA GLU A 672 -2.19 4.70 -16.10
C GLU A 672 -2.10 5.79 -15.00
N SER A 673 -0.90 6.31 -14.83
CA SER A 673 -0.45 7.27 -13.80
C SER A 673 -0.35 8.71 -14.28
N VAL A 674 -0.59 8.94 -15.58
CA VAL A 674 -0.28 10.21 -16.24
C VAL A 674 -1.51 11.11 -16.31
N ARG A 675 -1.33 12.38 -15.99
CA ARG A 675 -2.20 13.44 -16.49
C ARG A 675 -1.52 14.17 -17.64
N TRP A 676 -2.14 14.10 -18.82
CA TRP A 676 -1.64 14.74 -20.02
C TRP A 676 -2.07 16.20 -20.09
N PHE A 677 -1.15 17.06 -20.54
CA PHE A 677 -1.40 18.42 -21.00
C PHE A 677 -0.86 18.53 -22.42
N VAL A 678 -1.74 18.39 -23.41
CA VAL A 678 -1.35 18.45 -24.82
C VAL A 678 -1.55 19.88 -25.32
N MET A 679 -0.46 20.54 -25.66
CA MET A 679 -0.45 21.92 -26.15
C MET A 679 -1.32 22.04 -27.41
N LYS A 680 -2.19 23.05 -27.43
CA LYS A 680 -3.11 23.28 -28.56
C LYS A 680 -2.36 23.73 -29.80
N SER A 681 -1.33 24.56 -29.64
CA SER A 681 -0.49 25.05 -30.73
C SER A 681 0.71 24.14 -30.90
N PRO A 682 0.96 23.58 -32.09
CA PRO A 682 2.25 22.95 -32.40
C PRO A 682 3.37 24.00 -32.40
N ILE A 683 4.58 23.59 -32.04
CA ILE A 683 5.78 24.41 -32.25
C ILE A 683 6.39 24.12 -33.62
N ALA A 684 7.12 25.09 -34.13
CA ALA A 684 7.82 25.00 -35.41
C ALA A 684 9.01 24.03 -35.34
N ILE A 685 9.25 23.31 -36.42
CA ILE A 685 10.47 22.53 -36.65
C ILE A 685 10.83 22.59 -38.14
N THR A 686 12.10 22.78 -38.44
CA THR A 686 12.58 22.77 -39.83
C THR A 686 12.89 21.35 -40.30
N LYS A 687 12.85 21.11 -41.61
CA LYS A 687 13.26 19.82 -42.20
C LYS A 687 14.69 19.43 -41.81
N GLN A 688 15.60 20.41 -41.73
CA GLN A 688 16.98 20.19 -41.31
C GLN A 688 17.06 19.71 -39.86
N GLN A 689 16.40 20.40 -38.93
CA GLN A 689 16.35 19.98 -37.53
C GLN A 689 15.73 18.59 -37.35
N LEU A 690 14.67 18.29 -38.09
CA LEU A 690 14.03 16.98 -38.07
C LEU A 690 14.93 15.88 -38.65
N GLN A 691 15.73 16.20 -39.66
CA GLN A 691 16.66 15.26 -40.28
C GLN A 691 17.74 14.82 -39.30
N GLU A 692 18.25 15.70 -38.44
CA GLU A 692 19.24 15.35 -37.41
C GLU A 692 18.73 14.23 -36.48
N PHE A 693 17.45 14.25 -36.11
CA PHE A 693 16.83 13.17 -35.33
C PHE A 693 16.79 11.85 -36.11
N ARG A 694 16.52 11.90 -37.41
CA ARG A 694 16.45 10.72 -38.30
C ARG A 694 17.81 10.12 -38.66
N LEU A 695 18.91 10.71 -38.19
CA LEU A 695 20.25 10.13 -38.30
C LEU A 695 20.59 9.18 -37.16
N LEU A 696 19.79 9.16 -36.10
CA LEU A 696 19.97 8.28 -34.95
C LEU A 696 19.64 6.82 -35.29
N GLU A 697 20.32 5.91 -34.61
CA GLU A 697 20.09 4.47 -34.65
C GLU A 697 19.54 4.00 -33.29
N GLY A 698 18.48 3.21 -33.33
CA GLY A 698 17.88 2.57 -32.17
C GLY A 698 18.30 1.11 -32.06
N SER A 699 17.78 0.40 -31.06
CA SER A 699 18.13 -1.00 -30.80
C SER A 699 17.79 -1.96 -31.95
N ASN A 700 16.94 -1.55 -32.90
CA ASN A 700 16.46 -2.36 -34.02
C ASN A 700 16.73 -1.69 -35.39
N GLY A 701 17.83 -0.95 -35.50
CA GLY A 701 18.20 -0.20 -36.70
C GLY A 701 17.77 1.27 -36.63
N ARG A 702 17.59 1.92 -37.80
CA ARG A 702 17.34 3.37 -37.88
C ARG A 702 16.19 3.80 -36.95
N MET A 703 16.45 4.79 -36.11
CA MET A 703 15.45 5.33 -35.20
C MET A 703 14.50 6.24 -36.00
N CYS A 704 13.39 5.70 -36.47
CA CYS A 704 12.28 6.49 -36.99
C CYS A 704 10.94 5.81 -36.69
N ASP A 705 9.86 6.60 -36.73
CA ASP A 705 8.52 6.20 -36.27
C ASP A 705 8.51 5.67 -34.82
N ASN A 706 9.24 6.35 -33.93
CA ASN A 706 9.38 5.97 -32.53
C ASN A 706 8.19 6.41 -31.65
N PHE A 707 6.97 6.16 -32.12
CA PHE A 707 5.73 6.64 -31.50
C PHE A 707 4.67 5.53 -31.45
N ARG A 708 3.84 5.52 -30.39
CA ARG A 708 2.73 4.57 -30.24
C ARG A 708 1.50 5.05 -31.00
N GLN A 709 0.73 4.11 -31.55
CA GLN A 709 -0.56 4.40 -32.18
C GLN A 709 -1.62 4.91 -31.19
N VAL A 710 -2.56 5.73 -31.67
CA VAL A 710 -3.65 6.30 -30.85
C VAL A 710 -4.55 5.22 -30.25
N GLN A 711 -4.87 5.41 -28.97
CA GLN A 711 -5.71 4.54 -28.16
C GLN A 711 -7.13 5.12 -28.02
N LYS A 712 -8.10 4.28 -27.68
CA LYS A 712 -9.49 4.70 -27.51
C LYS A 712 -9.63 5.61 -26.28
N LEU A 713 -10.40 6.70 -26.43
CA LEU A 713 -10.67 7.62 -25.31
C LEU A 713 -11.53 6.98 -24.21
N HIS A 714 -12.39 6.00 -24.57
CA HIS A 714 -13.39 5.38 -23.70
C HIS A 714 -14.25 6.44 -22.98
N ARG A 715 -14.53 6.26 -21.69
CA ARG A 715 -15.40 7.14 -20.88
C ARG A 715 -14.64 8.33 -20.25
N ARG A 716 -13.42 8.63 -20.71
CA ARG A 716 -12.60 9.72 -20.16
C ARG A 716 -13.06 11.08 -20.68
N PHE A 717 -13.04 12.07 -19.80
CA PHE A 717 -13.36 13.44 -20.17
C PHE A 717 -12.12 14.16 -20.75
N LEU A 718 -12.32 14.77 -21.90
CA LEU A 718 -11.37 15.69 -22.52
C LEU A 718 -11.78 17.13 -22.18
N SER A 719 -10.88 17.90 -21.57
CA SER A 719 -11.13 19.32 -21.27
C SER A 719 -10.15 20.20 -22.02
N LEU A 720 -10.62 21.35 -22.51
CA LEU A 720 -9.80 22.36 -23.18
C LEU A 720 -9.71 23.60 -22.30
N TYR A 721 -8.50 24.00 -21.96
CA TYR A 721 -8.19 25.27 -21.30
C TYR A 721 -7.67 26.25 -22.35
N VAL A 722 -8.35 27.38 -22.50
CA VAL A 722 -8.04 28.44 -23.48
C VAL A 722 -7.68 29.74 -22.80
#